data_AF-A0A2P6MUV6-F1
#
_entry.id   AF-A0A2P6MUV6-F1
#
_cell.length_a   1.000
_cell.length_b   1.000
_cell.length_c   1.000
_cell.angle_alpha   90.00
_cell.angle_beta   90.00
_cell.angle_gamma   90.00
#
_symmetry.space_group_name_H-M   'P 1'
#
loop_
_entity.id
_entity.type
_entity.pdbx_description
1 polymer ?
#
loop_
_entity_poly.entity_id
_entity_poly.type
_entity_poly.pdbx_seq_one_letter_code
_entity_poly.pdbx_strand_id
1 'polypeptide(L)'
;MSENRTIASTRAIQVSKFIKHRSYEFSKLANELKPNGGVKRSFQTLPKHLRRRTMSWNIHRLPRRMRFSAHNEMKDTAPPKKLTRKYRVQKRRAQYALQDYVRRQNKFKWLETHIWHAKRMKMINIWGHKIAERPLDKHQKAMYRATQHGCVIHDMSYHSAIEITSSQQNIVDLFSNMTDRNPLSSISNQMYIQGKREGSFVLYERDTYPHGALGPVTFQWDTSIGERKRKLYLWVHPLFHQTILSHLTRCVEDKEDLQVTSLEGQLVRLKIMGPQSHTILRQVIHPQKEKCPAGASVWESLQGMRSPASVSPGAVISLVVDDPRLTFPPKHWRKVPSIDKTRATAGNCLLWSTRAADSSLWTRLEDRQAASGQGEGGPSGSVPVVLVQQKTNLRGGFGSGRASGCSPAGPRFNPGGWDIILPSGLAMSFWMSLVYAGGRAIGLRDIEFIQWEQSLPLLSDYPDTPNGLTHFEQLGRQAKQHYDIRPPSKRPNYVKLQSSHPFVPAWGSLTESGTVCVLRNKRDILSALEGGESDSLVRVSVRMSGAGTIEDRCIIYRPDASDLKSIAKRPTKWIEEVEKKKRRVIGYVNKGAYSYVRGRPYGRGLCALKEVAGLQRVEGDDLYWVIVKCVDSPVVRAATLQVTL
;
A
#
# COMPACT_ATOMS: atom_id res chain seq x y z
N MET A 1 -64.33 67.41 -28.05
CA MET A 1 -63.05 66.81 -28.46
C MET A 1 -62.68 65.75 -27.44
N SER A 2 -63.00 64.48 -27.71
CA SER A 2 -62.76 63.36 -26.79
C SER A 2 -61.83 62.36 -27.47
N GLU A 3 -60.67 62.16 -26.84
CA GLU A 3 -59.50 61.43 -27.31
C GLU A 3 -59.79 59.95 -27.62
N ASN A 4 -59.38 59.51 -28.81
CA ASN A 4 -59.23 58.10 -29.14
C ASN A 4 -58.05 57.52 -28.34
N ARG A 5 -58.32 56.98 -27.15
CA ARG A 5 -57.36 56.12 -26.44
C ARG A 5 -57.25 54.78 -27.16
N THR A 6 -56.22 54.62 -27.99
CA THR A 6 -55.77 53.32 -28.48
C THR A 6 -55.43 52.42 -27.31
N ILE A 7 -56.24 51.40 -27.08
CA ILE A 7 -55.95 50.32 -26.12
C ILE A 7 -54.66 49.65 -26.58
N ALA A 8 -53.59 49.83 -25.82
CA ALA A 8 -52.32 49.16 -26.07
C ALA A 8 -52.55 47.64 -26.09
N SER A 9 -52.22 47.03 -27.23
CA SER A 9 -52.30 45.58 -27.47
C SER A 9 -51.80 44.78 -26.26
N THR A 10 -52.62 43.82 -25.83
CA THR A 10 -52.28 42.86 -24.77
C THR A 10 -50.91 42.23 -25.07
N ARG A 11 -50.02 42.17 -24.06
CA ARG A 11 -48.66 41.63 -24.21
C ARG A 11 -48.70 40.17 -24.74
N ALA A 12 -48.56 39.99 -26.05
CA ALA A 12 -48.57 38.67 -26.68
C ALA A 12 -47.19 38.01 -26.58
N ILE A 13 -47.14 36.79 -26.03
CA ILE A 13 -45.89 36.02 -25.93
C ILE A 13 -45.72 35.16 -27.17
N GLN A 14 -44.62 35.35 -27.89
CA GLN A 14 -44.20 34.48 -29.00
C GLN A 14 -43.70 33.15 -28.45
N VAL A 15 -44.58 32.14 -28.43
CA VAL A 15 -44.35 30.82 -27.84
C VAL A 15 -43.11 30.14 -28.43
N SER A 16 -42.90 30.22 -29.74
CA SER A 16 -41.73 29.65 -30.42
C SER A 16 -40.41 30.24 -29.90
N LYS A 17 -40.35 31.57 -29.75
CA LYS A 17 -39.19 32.29 -29.23
C LYS A 17 -38.95 31.97 -27.74
N PHE A 18 -40.02 31.91 -26.96
CA PHE A 18 -39.96 31.56 -25.53
C PHE A 18 -39.44 30.13 -25.31
N ILE A 19 -39.95 29.15 -26.07
CA ILE A 19 -39.49 27.77 -26.03
C ILE A 19 -38.04 27.67 -26.51
N LYS A 20 -37.67 28.40 -27.58
CA LYS A 20 -36.29 28.41 -28.09
C LYS A 20 -35.30 28.91 -27.03
N HIS A 21 -35.62 29.99 -26.32
CA HIS A 21 -34.79 30.50 -25.22
C HIS A 21 -34.68 29.55 -24.04
N ARG A 22 -35.74 28.78 -23.72
CA ARG A 22 -35.75 27.80 -22.61
C ARG A 22 -35.44 26.36 -23.01
N SER A 23 -35.11 26.11 -24.27
CA SER A 23 -34.87 24.76 -24.80
C SER A 23 -33.75 24.02 -24.06
N TYR A 24 -32.70 24.73 -23.64
CA TYR A 24 -31.63 24.18 -22.80
C TYR A 24 -32.13 23.78 -21.41
N GLU A 25 -32.94 24.63 -20.77
CA GLU A 25 -33.54 24.33 -19.45
C GLU A 25 -34.47 23.12 -19.53
N PHE A 26 -35.32 23.05 -20.54
CA PHE A 26 -36.20 21.90 -20.78
C PHE A 26 -35.40 20.63 -21.06
N SER A 27 -34.34 20.72 -21.87
CA SER A 27 -33.47 19.58 -22.15
C SER A 27 -32.73 19.11 -20.90
N LYS A 28 -32.23 20.04 -20.09
CA LYS A 28 -31.56 19.76 -18.82
C LYS A 28 -32.53 19.13 -17.83
N LEU A 29 -33.71 19.72 -17.65
CA LEU A 29 -34.76 19.20 -16.78
C LEU A 29 -35.22 17.82 -17.24
N ALA A 30 -35.46 17.62 -18.53
CA ALA A 30 -35.83 16.32 -19.09
C ALA A 30 -34.73 15.28 -18.86
N ASN A 31 -33.45 15.66 -18.98
CA ASN A 31 -32.33 14.76 -18.71
C ASN A 31 -32.13 14.45 -17.22
N GLU A 32 -32.45 15.40 -16.33
CA GLU A 32 -32.41 15.19 -14.87
C GLU A 32 -33.62 14.39 -14.36
N LEU A 33 -34.80 14.63 -14.93
CA LEU A 33 -36.05 13.92 -14.61
C LEU A 33 -36.10 12.52 -15.22
N LYS A 34 -35.41 12.27 -16.35
CA LYS A 34 -35.27 10.93 -16.93
C LYS A 34 -34.72 10.02 -15.84
N PRO A 35 -35.53 9.08 -15.28
CA PRO A 35 -34.99 8.13 -14.35
C PRO A 35 -33.89 7.37 -15.09
N ASN A 36 -32.72 7.23 -14.47
CA ASN A 36 -31.57 6.56 -15.08
C ASN A 36 -31.88 5.07 -15.35
N GLY A 37 -32.68 4.74 -16.38
CA GLY A 37 -33.36 3.46 -16.57
C GLY A 37 -34.81 3.49 -16.05
N GLY A 38 -35.70 2.70 -16.67
CA GLY A 38 -37.17 2.68 -16.49
C GLY A 38 -37.68 2.41 -15.06
N VAL A 39 -38.89 1.86 -14.92
CA VAL A 39 -39.52 1.67 -13.59
C VAL A 39 -38.63 0.79 -12.70
N LYS A 40 -37.99 1.42 -11.71
CA LYS A 40 -37.10 0.76 -10.76
C LYS A 40 -37.83 0.50 -9.46
N ARG A 41 -37.66 -0.71 -8.94
CA ARG A 41 -38.07 -1.03 -7.56
C ARG A 41 -37.31 -0.17 -6.55
N SER A 42 -37.92 0.07 -5.39
CA SER A 42 -37.38 0.87 -4.30
C SER A 42 -35.91 0.53 -3.98
N PHE A 43 -35.55 -0.75 -3.91
CA PHE A 43 -34.17 -1.18 -3.61
C PHE A 43 -33.17 -0.94 -4.75
N GLN A 44 -33.62 -0.74 -5.99
CA GLN A 44 -32.78 -0.46 -7.16
C GLN A 44 -32.45 1.04 -7.28
N THR A 45 -33.14 1.92 -6.54
CA THR A 45 -32.79 3.35 -6.47
C THR A 45 -31.48 3.57 -5.69
N LEU A 46 -31.14 2.67 -4.77
CA LEU A 46 -29.90 2.74 -4.00
C LEU A 46 -28.64 2.71 -4.89
N PRO A 47 -27.57 3.43 -4.50
CA PRO A 47 -26.25 3.25 -5.09
C PRO A 47 -25.80 1.79 -5.06
N LYS A 48 -25.15 1.32 -6.13
CA LYS A 48 -24.75 -0.11 -6.29
C LYS A 48 -23.98 -0.68 -5.08
N HIS A 49 -23.09 0.11 -4.47
CA HIS A 49 -22.28 -0.33 -3.32
C HIS A 49 -23.07 -0.49 -2.01
N LEU A 50 -24.24 0.16 -1.89
CA LEU A 50 -25.15 0.02 -0.74
C LEU A 50 -26.16 -1.12 -0.92
N ARG A 51 -26.38 -1.61 -2.15
CA ARG A 51 -27.34 -2.68 -2.42
C ARG A 51 -26.93 -3.97 -1.73
N ARG A 52 -27.94 -4.73 -1.29
CA ARG A 52 -27.80 -6.08 -0.73
C ARG A 52 -28.74 -7.02 -1.48
N ARG A 53 -28.27 -8.23 -1.80
CA ARG A 53 -29.05 -9.22 -2.57
C ARG A 53 -30.36 -9.60 -1.89
N THR A 54 -30.39 -9.60 -0.56
CA THR A 54 -31.56 -9.98 0.22
C THR A 54 -32.58 -8.85 0.41
N MET A 55 -32.38 -7.65 -0.15
CA MET A 55 -33.33 -6.54 -0.02
C MET A 55 -34.68 -6.81 -0.71
N SER A 56 -34.72 -7.72 -1.69
CA SER A 56 -35.96 -8.07 -2.40
C SER A 56 -36.97 -8.82 -1.54
N TRP A 57 -36.51 -9.51 -0.50
CA TRP A 57 -37.37 -10.31 0.38
C TRP A 57 -37.22 -9.96 1.87
N ASN A 58 -36.14 -9.29 2.28
CA ASN A 58 -35.95 -8.80 3.63
C ASN A 58 -35.86 -7.27 3.64
N ILE A 59 -36.99 -6.65 3.98
CA ILE A 59 -37.18 -5.21 3.97
C ILE A 59 -36.28 -4.46 4.97
N HIS A 60 -35.87 -5.11 6.06
CA HIS A 60 -35.04 -4.48 7.08
C HIS A 60 -33.61 -4.22 6.61
N ARG A 61 -33.20 -4.79 5.47
CA ARG A 61 -31.93 -4.47 4.81
C ARG A 61 -31.96 -3.12 4.09
N LEU A 62 -33.14 -2.54 3.85
CA LEU A 62 -33.27 -1.20 3.32
C LEU A 62 -33.22 -0.14 4.44
N PRO A 63 -32.66 1.06 4.14
CA PRO A 63 -32.81 2.25 4.98
C PRO A 63 -34.28 2.52 5.35
N ARG A 64 -34.51 2.94 6.61
CA ARG A 64 -35.86 3.14 7.19
C ARG A 64 -36.79 3.93 6.26
N ARG A 65 -36.31 5.04 5.70
CA ARG A 65 -37.08 5.92 4.79
C ARG A 65 -37.66 5.24 3.54
N MET A 66 -37.05 4.15 3.06
CA MET A 66 -37.54 3.43 1.86
C MET A 66 -38.29 2.15 2.21
N ARG A 67 -38.40 1.80 3.50
CA ARG A 67 -39.09 0.57 3.91
C ARG A 67 -40.58 0.66 3.60
N PHE A 68 -41.21 1.83 3.73
CA PHE A 68 -42.62 1.99 3.43
C PHE A 68 -42.94 1.68 1.96
N SER A 69 -42.24 2.33 1.02
CA SER A 69 -42.43 2.11 -0.42
C SER A 69 -42.10 0.66 -0.83
N ALA A 70 -41.01 0.10 -0.31
CA ALA A 70 -40.67 -1.30 -0.55
C ALA A 70 -41.69 -2.28 0.04
N HIS A 71 -42.39 -1.91 1.11
CA HIS A 71 -43.40 -2.78 1.74
C HIS A 71 -44.62 -2.88 0.86
N ASN A 72 -45.05 -1.75 0.29
CA ASN A 72 -46.14 -1.71 -0.67
C ASN A 72 -45.78 -2.51 -1.94
N GLU A 73 -44.58 -2.32 -2.50
CA GLU A 73 -44.09 -3.12 -3.63
C GLU A 73 -44.05 -4.63 -3.34
N MET A 74 -43.82 -5.03 -2.08
CA MET A 74 -43.79 -6.43 -1.69
C MET A 74 -45.19 -7.03 -1.51
N LYS A 75 -46.20 -6.23 -1.13
CA LYS A 75 -47.60 -6.68 -1.05
C LYS A 75 -48.13 -7.10 -2.41
N ASP A 76 -47.71 -6.38 -3.45
CA ASP A 76 -48.11 -6.64 -4.85
C ASP A 76 -47.37 -7.85 -5.45
N THR A 77 -46.41 -8.44 -4.73
CA THR A 77 -45.69 -9.63 -5.18
C THR A 77 -46.15 -10.89 -4.45
N ALA A 78 -46.26 -11.99 -5.20
CA ALA A 78 -46.56 -13.31 -4.64
C ALA A 78 -45.59 -13.65 -3.49
N PRO A 79 -46.09 -14.20 -2.37
CA PRO A 79 -45.25 -14.55 -1.24
C PRO A 79 -44.17 -15.57 -1.67
N PRO A 80 -42.94 -15.47 -1.12
CA PRO A 80 -41.89 -16.42 -1.44
C PRO A 80 -42.33 -17.84 -1.05
N LYS A 81 -42.15 -18.81 -1.95
CA LYS A 81 -42.38 -20.23 -1.66
C LYS A 81 -41.63 -20.60 -0.37
N LYS A 82 -42.34 -21.17 0.60
CA LYS A 82 -41.74 -21.64 1.87
C LYS A 82 -40.61 -22.63 1.53
N LEU A 83 -39.39 -22.32 1.96
CA LEU A 83 -38.25 -23.23 1.79
C LEU A 83 -38.54 -24.53 2.57
N THR A 84 -38.67 -25.64 1.87
CA THR A 84 -38.94 -26.98 2.45
C THR A 84 -37.78 -27.53 3.28
N ARG A 85 -36.59 -26.91 3.22
CA ARG A 85 -35.36 -27.47 3.80
C ARG A 85 -34.90 -26.69 5.05
N LYS A 86 -35.24 -27.19 6.24
CA LYS A 86 -34.82 -26.68 7.57
C LYS A 86 -33.33 -26.86 7.90
N TYR A 87 -32.52 -27.43 6.99
CA TYR A 87 -31.26 -28.10 7.36
C TYR A 87 -30.05 -27.17 7.66
N ARG A 88 -30.07 -25.88 7.29
CA ARG A 88 -28.87 -25.01 7.39
C ARG A 88 -28.80 -24.14 8.64
N VAL A 89 -29.93 -23.91 9.32
CA VAL A 89 -30.02 -22.99 10.47
C VAL A 89 -29.65 -23.70 11.79
N GLN A 90 -29.95 -24.99 11.93
CA GLN A 90 -29.75 -25.76 13.17
C GLN A 90 -28.29 -26.17 13.48
N LYS A 91 -27.33 -26.01 12.56
CA LYS A 91 -25.92 -26.42 12.80
C LYS A 91 -25.00 -25.33 13.38
N ARG A 92 -25.48 -24.10 13.59
CA ARG A 92 -24.65 -23.04 14.19
C ARG A 92 -24.84 -23.02 15.71
N ARG A 93 -24.06 -23.84 16.41
CA ARG A 93 -23.99 -23.78 17.88
C ARG A 93 -23.14 -22.57 18.27
N ALA A 94 -23.79 -21.43 18.51
CA ALA A 94 -23.12 -20.18 18.88
C ALA A 94 -22.18 -20.36 20.09
N GLN A 95 -22.57 -21.23 21.03
CA GLN A 95 -21.79 -21.61 22.21
C GLN A 95 -20.36 -22.07 21.88
N TYR A 96 -20.17 -22.83 20.80
CA TYR A 96 -18.87 -23.40 20.42
C TYR A 96 -18.11 -22.55 19.40
N ALA A 97 -18.62 -21.36 19.03
CA ALA A 97 -18.02 -20.56 17.96
C ALA A 97 -16.59 -20.13 18.28
N LEU A 98 -16.29 -19.79 19.54
CA LEU A 98 -14.94 -19.39 19.96
C LEU A 98 -13.97 -20.59 19.91
N GLN A 99 -14.38 -21.74 20.43
CA GLN A 99 -13.58 -22.98 20.37
C GLN A 99 -13.33 -23.42 18.93
N ASP A 100 -14.34 -23.26 18.05
CA ASP A 100 -14.21 -23.48 16.62
C ASP A 100 -13.18 -22.53 15.98
N TYR A 101 -13.09 -21.28 16.43
CA TYR A 101 -12.09 -20.33 15.92
C TYR A 101 -10.69 -20.71 16.37
N VAL A 102 -10.49 -21.00 17.66
CA VAL A 102 -9.19 -21.45 18.20
C VAL A 102 -8.70 -22.68 17.44
N ARG A 103 -9.56 -23.70 17.29
CA ARG A 103 -9.24 -24.91 16.54
C ARG A 103 -8.86 -24.64 15.08
N ARG A 104 -9.48 -23.66 14.43
CA ARG A 104 -9.15 -23.28 13.04
C ARG A 104 -7.85 -22.48 12.93
N GLN A 105 -7.44 -21.81 14.00
CA GLN A 105 -6.20 -21.03 14.06
C GLN A 105 -4.95 -21.91 14.19
N ASN A 106 -5.08 -23.18 14.60
CA ASN A 106 -3.96 -24.11 14.74
C ASN A 106 -3.06 -24.22 13.49
N LYS A 107 -3.62 -24.07 12.28
CA LYS A 107 -2.85 -24.17 11.03
C LYS A 107 -2.30 -22.82 10.54
N PHE A 108 -3.04 -21.74 10.74
CA PHE A 108 -2.69 -20.41 10.26
C PHE A 108 -3.13 -19.37 11.28
N LYS A 109 -2.22 -18.47 11.64
CA LYS A 109 -2.50 -17.36 12.57
C LYS A 109 -3.54 -16.41 11.96
N TRP A 110 -4.51 -15.98 12.76
CA TRP A 110 -5.53 -15.02 12.34
C TRP A 110 -5.26 -13.68 13.03
N LEU A 111 -5.32 -12.59 12.27
CA LEU A 111 -5.27 -11.23 12.82
C LEU A 111 -6.55 -10.93 13.61
N GLU A 112 -6.51 -9.95 14.51
CA GLU A 112 -7.68 -9.52 15.30
C GLU A 112 -8.87 -9.14 14.41
N THR A 113 -8.62 -8.49 13.27
CA THR A 113 -9.66 -8.07 12.33
C THR A 113 -10.10 -9.18 11.35
N HIS A 114 -9.59 -10.42 11.52
CA HIS A 114 -9.77 -11.52 10.57
C HIS A 114 -11.24 -11.79 10.25
N ILE A 115 -12.12 -11.86 11.26
CA ILE A 115 -13.54 -12.15 11.05
C ILE A 115 -14.21 -11.04 10.21
N TRP A 116 -13.80 -9.78 10.38
CA TRP A 116 -14.34 -8.68 9.60
C TRP A 116 -13.92 -8.77 8.14
N HIS A 117 -12.65 -9.08 7.90
CA HIS A 117 -12.05 -9.26 6.58
C HIS A 117 -12.62 -10.50 5.87
N ALA A 118 -12.69 -11.65 6.53
CA ALA A 118 -13.23 -12.89 5.97
C ALA A 118 -14.69 -12.77 5.50
N LYS A 119 -15.47 -11.84 6.09
CA LYS A 119 -16.85 -11.53 5.67
C LYS A 119 -16.94 -10.64 4.42
N ARG A 120 -15.86 -9.96 4.02
CA ARG A 120 -15.87 -8.86 3.02
C ARG A 120 -14.84 -8.99 1.91
N MET A 121 -13.78 -9.75 2.17
CA MET A 121 -12.61 -9.90 1.31
C MET A 121 -12.31 -11.38 1.08
N LYS A 122 -11.56 -11.66 0.02
CA LYS A 122 -10.99 -12.98 -0.22
C LYS A 122 -9.79 -13.17 0.70
N MET A 123 -9.78 -14.27 1.45
CA MET A 123 -8.68 -14.62 2.36
C MET A 123 -7.74 -15.62 1.68
N ILE A 124 -6.45 -15.46 1.90
CA ILE A 124 -5.37 -16.32 1.41
C ILE A 124 -4.50 -16.79 2.58
N ASN A 125 -3.89 -17.97 2.43
CA ASN A 125 -2.99 -18.54 3.43
C ASN A 125 -1.54 -18.32 2.97
N ILE A 126 -0.78 -17.51 3.69
CA ILE A 126 0.50 -16.96 3.25
C ILE A 126 1.31 -16.53 4.49
N TRP A 127 2.62 -16.81 4.49
CA TRP A 127 3.55 -16.49 5.59
C TRP A 127 3.09 -16.98 6.98
N GLY A 128 2.50 -18.18 7.04
CA GLY A 128 1.95 -18.73 8.30
C GLY A 128 0.66 -18.04 8.80
N HIS A 129 0.14 -17.08 8.05
CA HIS A 129 -1.03 -16.28 8.40
C HIS A 129 -2.18 -16.47 7.41
N LYS A 130 -3.39 -16.10 7.85
CA LYS A 130 -4.57 -16.00 6.97
C LYS A 130 -4.95 -14.54 6.74
N ILE A 131 -4.45 -13.98 5.65
CA ILE A 131 -4.49 -12.55 5.32
C ILE A 131 -5.55 -12.25 4.25
N ALA A 132 -6.08 -11.04 4.24
CA ALA A 132 -7.00 -10.59 3.21
C ALA A 132 -6.25 -10.18 1.93
N GLU A 133 -6.52 -10.85 0.81
CA GLU A 133 -5.90 -10.58 -0.48
C GLU A 133 -6.51 -9.33 -1.14
N ARG A 134 -7.84 -9.33 -1.31
CA ARG A 134 -8.59 -8.29 -2.00
C ARG A 134 -10.07 -8.29 -1.60
N PRO A 135 -10.75 -7.13 -1.62
CA PRO A 135 -12.20 -7.05 -1.53
C PRO A 135 -12.96 -7.92 -2.55
N LEU A 136 -14.18 -8.32 -2.18
CA LEU A 136 -15.06 -9.12 -3.04
C LEU A 136 -15.72 -8.29 -4.16
N ASP A 137 -15.81 -6.96 -4.01
CA ASP A 137 -16.30 -6.06 -5.04
C ASP A 137 -15.23 -5.75 -6.10
N LYS A 138 -15.64 -5.27 -7.29
CA LYS A 138 -14.70 -4.77 -8.30
C LYS A 138 -14.28 -3.36 -7.90
N HIS A 139 -13.10 -3.21 -7.31
CA HIS A 139 -12.76 -1.98 -6.62
C HIS A 139 -11.43 -1.31 -7.04
N GLN A 140 -10.62 -1.89 -7.94
CA GLN A 140 -9.26 -1.38 -8.22
C GLN A 140 -9.22 0.13 -8.58
N LYS A 141 -10.05 0.58 -9.55
CA LYS A 141 -10.16 2.01 -9.90
C LYS A 141 -10.75 2.85 -8.76
N ALA A 142 -11.65 2.27 -7.97
CA ALA A 142 -12.25 2.97 -6.82
C ALA A 142 -11.25 3.13 -5.67
N MET A 143 -10.39 2.14 -5.45
CA MET A 143 -9.27 2.20 -4.51
C MET A 143 -8.25 3.25 -4.95
N TYR A 144 -7.87 3.28 -6.24
CA TYR A 144 -6.95 4.30 -6.75
C TYR A 144 -7.50 5.72 -6.51
N ARG A 145 -8.76 5.97 -6.87
CA ARG A 145 -9.44 7.26 -6.62
C ARG A 145 -9.53 7.58 -5.13
N ALA A 146 -9.84 6.58 -4.28
CA ALA A 146 -9.88 6.77 -2.83
C ALA A 146 -8.50 7.09 -2.26
N THR A 147 -7.43 6.55 -2.83
CA THR A 147 -6.05 6.86 -2.42
C THR A 147 -5.67 8.29 -2.81
N GLN A 148 -6.13 8.79 -3.96
CA GLN A 148 -5.84 10.16 -4.42
C GLN A 148 -6.68 11.26 -3.77
N HIS A 149 -7.95 10.99 -3.47
CA HIS A 149 -8.89 12.03 -3.05
C HIS A 149 -9.57 11.75 -1.70
N GLY A 150 -9.49 10.52 -1.23
CA GLY A 150 -10.12 10.07 0.00
C GLY A 150 -9.12 9.50 0.98
N CYS A 151 -9.47 8.33 1.52
CA CYS A 151 -8.63 7.56 2.41
C CYS A 151 -8.86 6.06 2.22
N VAL A 152 -7.77 5.30 2.26
CA VAL A 152 -7.78 3.84 2.29
C VAL A 152 -7.12 3.35 3.58
N ILE A 153 -7.57 2.21 4.09
CA ILE A 153 -7.05 1.59 5.31
C ILE A 153 -6.68 0.13 5.07
N HIS A 154 -5.56 -0.31 5.64
CA HIS A 154 -5.03 -1.66 5.50
C HIS A 154 -4.59 -2.19 6.87
N ASP A 155 -4.91 -3.44 7.16
CA ASP A 155 -4.42 -4.12 8.36
C ASP A 155 -3.05 -4.72 8.08
N MET A 156 -1.99 -4.13 8.65
CA MET A 156 -0.59 -4.52 8.49
C MET A 156 -0.06 -5.30 9.71
N SER A 157 -0.95 -5.79 10.57
CA SER A 157 -0.60 -6.45 11.85
C SER A 157 0.07 -7.81 11.70
N TYR A 158 0.28 -8.29 10.47
CA TYR A 158 1.11 -9.45 10.19
C TYR A 158 2.61 -9.13 10.29
N HIS A 159 3.01 -7.86 10.27
CA HIS A 159 4.37 -7.45 10.63
C HIS A 159 4.58 -7.61 12.14
N SER A 160 5.73 -8.15 12.51
CA SER A 160 6.11 -8.38 13.91
C SER A 160 7.27 -7.47 14.29
N ALA A 161 7.30 -7.05 15.55
CA ALA A 161 8.39 -6.26 16.11
C ALA A 161 9.38 -7.17 16.85
N ILE A 162 10.67 -6.90 16.69
CA ILE A 162 11.76 -7.46 17.49
C ILE A 162 12.33 -6.33 18.33
N GLU A 163 12.41 -6.53 19.63
CA GLU A 163 13.01 -5.61 20.60
C GLU A 163 14.46 -5.99 20.84
N ILE A 164 15.34 -5.00 20.84
CA ILE A 164 16.75 -5.14 21.18
C ILE A 164 17.08 -4.17 22.30
N THR A 165 17.59 -4.68 23.42
CA THR A 165 17.90 -3.90 24.62
C THR A 165 19.38 -4.00 24.96
N SER A 166 20.09 -2.87 24.94
CA SER A 166 21.50 -2.76 25.36
C SER A 166 21.95 -1.29 25.45
N SER A 167 23.23 -1.04 25.68
CA SER A 167 23.80 0.30 25.54
C SER A 167 23.69 0.78 24.08
N GLN A 168 23.58 2.10 23.88
CA GLN A 168 23.46 2.68 22.55
C GLN A 168 24.63 2.29 21.63
N GLN A 169 25.85 2.31 22.16
CA GLN A 169 27.05 1.99 21.39
C GLN A 169 27.06 0.53 20.95
N ASN A 170 26.73 -0.41 21.85
CA ASN A 170 26.68 -1.83 21.53
C ASN A 170 25.68 -2.15 20.42
N ILE A 171 24.52 -1.48 20.41
CA ILE A 171 23.53 -1.63 19.34
C ILE A 171 24.08 -1.06 18.02
N VAL A 172 24.69 0.12 18.04
CA VAL A 172 25.28 0.71 16.83
C VAL A 172 26.38 -0.17 16.25
N ASP A 173 27.25 -0.72 17.10
CA ASP A 173 28.35 -1.61 16.71
C ASP A 173 27.86 -2.97 16.20
N LEU A 174 26.69 -3.43 16.66
CA LEU A 174 26.05 -4.64 16.12
C LEU A 174 25.63 -4.42 14.65
N PHE A 175 25.01 -3.28 14.36
CA PHE A 175 24.44 -3.02 13.03
C PHE A 175 25.41 -2.39 12.02
N SER A 176 26.52 -1.80 12.47
CA SER A 176 27.56 -1.27 11.57
C SER A 176 28.09 -2.32 10.59
N ASN A 177 28.16 -3.58 11.04
CA ASN A 177 28.65 -4.72 10.26
C ASN A 177 27.53 -5.50 9.54
N MET A 178 26.27 -5.09 9.69
CA MET A 178 25.09 -5.79 9.15
C MET A 178 24.22 -4.92 8.22
N THR A 179 24.67 -3.70 7.92
CA THR A 179 23.92 -2.72 7.12
C THR A 179 24.77 -2.15 5.98
N ASP A 180 24.10 -1.60 4.96
CA ASP A 180 24.78 -0.89 3.86
C ASP A 180 25.64 0.26 4.41
N ARG A 181 26.72 0.61 3.70
CA ARG A 181 27.62 1.74 4.02
C ARG A 181 26.99 3.13 3.80
N ASN A 182 25.67 3.26 3.89
CA ASN A 182 24.94 4.50 3.70
C ASN A 182 24.74 5.24 5.05
N PRO A 183 25.42 6.37 5.29
CA PRO A 183 25.33 7.09 6.56
C PRO A 183 23.93 7.69 6.82
N LEU A 184 23.13 7.93 5.76
CA LEU A 184 21.81 8.52 5.90
C LEU A 184 20.76 7.54 6.45
N SER A 185 20.92 6.24 6.16
CA SER A 185 20.04 5.18 6.67
C SER A 185 20.59 4.48 7.92
N SER A 186 21.81 4.84 8.33
CA SER A 186 22.45 4.28 9.51
C SER A 186 21.63 4.53 10.77
N ILE A 187 21.62 3.53 11.64
CA ILE A 187 21.00 3.59 12.96
C ILE A 187 21.68 4.65 13.85
N SER A 188 22.97 4.90 13.60
CA SER A 188 23.77 5.91 14.32
C SER A 188 23.44 7.36 13.94
N ASN A 189 22.55 7.58 12.98
CA ASN A 189 22.19 8.93 12.58
C ASN A 189 21.40 9.64 13.70
N GLN A 190 21.83 10.86 14.03
CA GLN A 190 21.23 11.66 15.11
C GLN A 190 19.71 11.89 14.94
N MET A 191 19.21 11.88 13.70
CA MET A 191 17.77 11.99 13.42
C MET A 191 16.96 10.80 13.97
N TYR A 192 17.56 9.61 14.01
CA TYR A 192 16.91 8.39 14.48
C TYR A 192 17.20 8.12 15.96
N ILE A 193 18.43 8.36 16.44
CA ILE A 193 18.82 8.16 17.85
C ILE A 193 17.89 8.89 18.82
N GLN A 194 17.37 10.05 18.40
CA GLN A 194 16.43 10.86 19.17
C GLN A 194 15.02 10.27 19.29
N GLY A 195 14.70 9.16 18.61
CA GLY A 195 13.37 8.53 18.60
C GLY A 195 12.31 9.29 17.79
N LYS A 196 12.65 10.45 17.19
CA LYS A 196 11.71 11.31 16.45
C LYS A 196 11.23 10.73 15.13
N ARG A 197 11.98 9.80 14.55
CA ARG A 197 11.75 9.28 13.20
C ARG A 197 11.97 7.77 13.12
N GLU A 198 11.16 7.13 12.29
CA GLU A 198 11.33 5.75 11.84
C GLU A 198 12.33 5.69 10.67
N GLY A 199 13.35 4.87 10.82
CA GLY A 199 14.34 4.58 9.78
C GLY A 199 14.02 3.28 9.02
N SER A 200 14.76 3.00 7.96
CA SER A 200 14.74 1.68 7.30
C SER A 200 16.05 1.41 6.60
N PHE A 201 16.45 0.16 6.62
CA PHE A 201 17.56 -0.38 5.83
C PHE A 201 17.25 -1.84 5.48
N VAL A 202 18.16 -2.46 4.73
CA VAL A 202 18.17 -3.90 4.49
C VAL A 202 19.23 -4.50 5.42
N LEU A 203 18.89 -5.58 6.09
CA LEU A 203 19.84 -6.35 6.90
C LEU A 203 20.60 -7.33 6.01
N TYR A 204 21.88 -7.48 6.32
CA TYR A 204 22.77 -8.47 5.75
C TYR A 204 23.35 -9.34 6.84
N GLU A 205 23.88 -10.49 6.45
CA GLU A 205 24.75 -11.26 7.31
C GLU A 205 25.99 -10.42 7.69
N ARG A 206 26.61 -10.79 8.81
CA ARG A 206 27.72 -10.02 9.37
C ARG A 206 28.91 -9.98 8.39
N ASP A 207 29.37 -8.78 8.07
CA ASP A 207 30.54 -8.50 7.23
C ASP A 207 30.45 -9.05 5.78
N THR A 208 29.24 -9.36 5.28
CA THR A 208 29.05 -9.93 3.93
C THR A 208 28.55 -8.95 2.86
N TYR A 209 28.27 -7.69 3.22
CA TYR A 209 27.80 -6.67 2.27
C TYR A 209 28.74 -6.56 1.05
N PRO A 210 28.22 -6.60 -0.20
CA PRO A 210 26.81 -6.50 -0.61
C PRO A 210 26.02 -7.83 -0.72
N HIS A 211 26.65 -8.97 -0.43
CA HIS A 211 26.02 -10.29 -0.47
C HIS A 211 25.35 -10.64 0.87
N GLY A 212 24.62 -11.75 0.93
CA GLY A 212 24.03 -12.24 2.18
C GLY A 212 22.87 -11.40 2.71
N ALA A 213 22.03 -10.84 1.85
CA ALA A 213 20.87 -10.06 2.27
C ALA A 213 19.85 -10.94 3.03
N LEU A 214 19.46 -10.52 4.23
CA LEU A 214 18.47 -11.19 5.07
C LEU A 214 17.05 -10.66 4.80
N GLY A 215 16.91 -9.34 4.64
CA GLY A 215 15.63 -8.71 4.30
C GLY A 215 15.49 -7.25 4.76
N PRO A 216 14.43 -6.55 4.30
CA PRO A 216 14.16 -5.18 4.70
C PRO A 216 13.60 -5.07 6.11
N VAL A 217 14.08 -4.07 6.85
CA VAL A 217 13.63 -3.76 8.21
C VAL A 217 13.36 -2.27 8.34
N THR A 218 12.26 -1.93 9.02
CA THR A 218 12.00 -0.57 9.51
C THR A 218 12.31 -0.54 11.00
N PHE A 219 13.02 0.48 11.46
CA PHE A 219 13.47 0.55 12.84
C PHE A 219 13.05 1.85 13.52
N GLN A 220 12.90 1.78 14.84
CA GLN A 220 12.56 2.91 15.68
C GLN A 220 13.30 2.81 17.01
N TRP A 221 14.02 3.87 17.37
CA TRP A 221 14.61 4.03 18.70
C TRP A 221 13.57 4.49 19.72
N ASP A 222 13.72 4.04 20.95
CA ASP A 222 13.04 4.61 22.10
C ASP A 222 13.58 6.02 22.44
N THR A 223 12.82 6.82 23.19
CA THR A 223 13.12 8.21 23.56
C THR A 223 13.93 8.38 24.86
N SER A 224 14.26 7.27 25.54
CA SER A 224 15.11 7.16 26.75
C SER A 224 16.58 7.55 26.48
N ILE A 225 16.84 8.80 26.12
CA ILE A 225 18.19 9.31 25.84
C ILE A 225 18.95 9.47 27.15
N GLY A 226 20.11 8.81 27.29
CA GLY A 226 20.99 8.92 28.45
C GLY A 226 20.84 7.81 29.50
N GLU A 227 19.89 6.91 29.32
CA GLU A 227 19.79 5.70 30.15
C GLU A 227 20.89 4.69 29.82
N ARG A 228 21.29 3.89 30.83
CA ARG A 228 22.34 2.86 30.67
C ARG A 228 21.96 1.80 29.63
N LYS A 229 20.67 1.49 29.53
CA LYS A 229 20.11 0.57 28.52
C LYS A 229 19.07 1.34 27.70
N ARG A 230 19.12 1.17 26.39
CA ARG A 230 18.16 1.72 25.42
C ARG A 230 17.54 0.59 24.63
N LYS A 231 16.36 0.85 24.11
CA LYS A 231 15.58 -0.10 23.31
C LYS A 231 15.53 0.32 21.84
N LEU A 232 15.70 -0.65 20.96
CA LEU A 232 15.53 -0.51 19.52
C LEU A 232 14.46 -1.51 19.06
N TYR A 233 13.44 -1.00 18.36
CA TYR A 233 12.37 -1.81 17.79
C TYR A 233 12.58 -2.00 16.29
N LEU A 234 12.62 -3.25 15.85
CA LEU A 234 12.72 -3.65 14.45
C LEU A 234 11.39 -4.23 13.98
N TRP A 235 10.73 -3.54 13.06
CA TRP A 235 9.54 -4.04 12.38
C TRP A 235 9.93 -4.86 11.16
N VAL A 236 9.59 -6.14 11.19
CA VAL A 236 9.99 -7.14 10.20
C VAL A 236 8.76 -7.78 9.58
N HIS A 237 8.83 -8.00 8.26
CA HIS A 237 7.80 -8.75 7.54
C HIS A 237 7.88 -10.24 7.90
N PRO A 238 6.75 -10.97 8.07
CA PRO A 238 6.76 -12.35 8.56
C PRO A 238 7.53 -13.34 7.68
N LEU A 239 7.74 -13.04 6.39
CA LEU A 239 8.63 -13.83 5.52
C LEU A 239 10.09 -13.83 6.03
N PHE A 240 10.58 -12.74 6.61
CA PHE A 240 11.98 -12.58 7.02
C PHE A 240 12.18 -12.73 8.53
N HIS A 241 11.09 -12.75 9.30
CA HIS A 241 11.12 -12.68 10.77
C HIS A 241 11.98 -13.76 11.41
N GLN A 242 11.76 -15.04 11.06
CA GLN A 242 12.50 -16.15 11.67
C GLN A 242 14.00 -16.12 11.33
N THR A 243 14.34 -15.78 10.09
CA THR A 243 15.74 -15.70 9.62
C THR A 243 16.48 -14.52 10.26
N ILE A 244 15.84 -13.35 10.37
CA ILE A 244 16.44 -12.20 11.03
C ILE A 244 16.58 -12.44 12.54
N LEU A 245 15.55 -13.01 13.19
CA LEU A 245 15.59 -13.31 14.62
C LEU A 245 16.72 -14.31 14.95
N SER A 246 16.79 -15.43 14.23
CA SER A 246 17.84 -16.44 14.44
C SER A 246 19.25 -15.89 14.19
N HIS A 247 19.43 -15.07 13.14
CA HIS A 247 20.72 -14.43 12.89
C HIS A 247 21.09 -13.44 14.00
N LEU A 248 20.15 -12.60 14.47
CA LEU A 248 20.41 -11.66 15.56
C LEU A 248 20.71 -12.38 16.87
N THR A 249 19.98 -13.44 17.21
CA THR A 249 20.27 -14.27 18.40
C THR A 249 21.68 -14.84 18.31
N ARG A 250 22.08 -15.42 17.18
CA ARG A 250 23.43 -15.95 16.98
C ARG A 250 24.53 -14.89 17.12
N CYS A 251 24.29 -13.67 16.66
CA CYS A 251 25.26 -12.57 16.82
C CYS A 251 25.38 -12.03 18.25
N VAL A 252 24.42 -12.37 19.11
CA VAL A 252 24.29 -11.87 20.48
C VAL A 252 24.63 -12.93 21.53
N GLU A 253 24.71 -14.21 21.16
CA GLU A 253 25.08 -15.32 22.06
C GLU A 253 26.35 -15.05 22.87
N ASP A 254 27.36 -14.40 22.28
CA ASP A 254 28.63 -14.08 22.95
C ASP A 254 28.60 -12.77 23.78
N LYS A 255 27.47 -12.05 23.83
CA LYS A 255 27.37 -10.69 24.40
C LYS A 255 26.25 -10.61 25.44
N GLU A 256 26.60 -10.80 26.72
CA GLU A 256 25.65 -10.78 27.85
C GLU A 256 24.85 -9.46 27.99
N ASP A 257 25.40 -8.33 27.53
CA ASP A 257 24.77 -7.01 27.61
C ASP A 257 23.69 -6.76 26.55
N LEU A 258 23.57 -7.61 25.53
CA LEU A 258 22.61 -7.47 24.44
C LEU A 258 21.49 -8.49 24.62
N GLN A 259 20.25 -8.03 24.66
CA GLN A 259 19.07 -8.89 24.73
C GLN A 259 18.19 -8.68 23.50
N VAL A 260 17.74 -9.78 22.89
CA VAL A 260 16.86 -9.78 21.71
C VAL A 260 15.58 -10.53 22.04
N THR A 261 14.44 -9.83 21.95
CA THR A 261 13.12 -10.37 22.31
C THR A 261 12.13 -10.20 21.15
N SER A 262 11.38 -11.25 20.83
CA SER A 262 10.30 -11.18 19.85
C SER A 262 9.01 -10.67 20.48
N LEU A 263 8.38 -9.64 19.88
CA LEU A 263 7.10 -9.08 20.29
C LEU A 263 5.94 -9.50 19.37
N GLU A 264 6.06 -10.67 18.72
CA GLU A 264 5.03 -11.20 17.83
C GLU A 264 3.67 -11.30 18.53
N GLY A 265 2.63 -10.69 17.95
CA GLY A 265 1.26 -10.72 18.48
C GLY A 265 0.97 -9.77 19.65
N GLN A 266 1.98 -9.03 20.13
CA GLN A 266 1.78 -8.05 21.22
C GLN A 266 1.39 -6.66 20.69
N LEU A 267 1.87 -6.32 19.49
CA LEU A 267 1.60 -5.04 18.83
C LEU A 267 0.88 -5.23 17.50
N VAL A 268 0.05 -4.24 17.16
CA VAL A 268 -0.77 -4.19 15.95
C VAL A 268 -0.41 -2.91 15.21
N ARG A 269 -0.26 -3.00 13.88
CA ARG A 269 0.03 -1.85 13.02
C ARG A 269 -1.05 -1.72 11.95
N LEU A 270 -1.80 -0.63 11.99
CA LEU A 270 -2.84 -0.29 11.00
C LEU A 270 -2.34 0.83 10.09
N LYS A 271 -2.42 0.62 8.77
CA LYS A 271 -1.93 1.54 7.76
C LYS A 271 -3.09 2.35 7.18
N ILE A 272 -2.98 3.68 7.18
CA ILE A 272 -4.00 4.61 6.68
C ILE A 272 -3.34 5.53 5.66
N MET A 273 -3.90 5.62 4.44
CA MET A 273 -3.27 6.36 3.34
C MET A 273 -4.27 7.26 2.63
N GLY A 274 -3.79 8.37 2.09
CA GLY A 274 -4.57 9.32 1.30
C GLY A 274 -4.69 10.69 1.97
N PRO A 275 -5.10 11.72 1.22
CA PRO A 275 -5.13 13.10 1.71
C PRO A 275 -6.11 13.30 2.89
N GLN A 276 -7.20 12.54 2.95
CA GLN A 276 -8.19 12.64 4.02
C GLN A 276 -7.84 11.76 5.24
N SER A 277 -6.70 11.08 5.25
CA SER A 277 -6.30 10.21 6.36
C SER A 277 -6.21 10.95 7.69
N HIS A 278 -5.57 12.12 7.71
CA HIS A 278 -5.47 12.95 8.91
C HIS A 278 -6.86 13.43 9.38
N THR A 279 -7.73 13.81 8.45
CA THR A 279 -9.10 14.25 8.74
C THR A 279 -9.95 13.14 9.37
N ILE A 280 -9.80 11.90 8.88
CA ILE A 280 -10.46 10.71 9.43
C ILE A 280 -9.90 10.37 10.80
N LEU A 281 -8.58 10.41 10.96
CA LEU A 281 -7.94 10.16 12.24
C LEU A 281 -8.41 11.13 13.31
N ARG A 282 -8.58 12.42 12.99
CA ARG A 282 -9.13 13.42 13.92
C ARG A 282 -10.53 13.07 14.45
N GLN A 283 -11.35 12.33 13.68
CA GLN A 283 -12.68 11.92 14.12
C GLN A 283 -12.66 10.69 15.03
N VAL A 284 -11.55 9.94 15.03
CA VAL A 284 -11.41 8.68 15.77
C VAL A 284 -10.52 8.85 16.99
N ILE A 285 -9.41 9.58 16.85
CA ILE A 285 -8.40 9.81 17.88
C ILE A 285 -8.70 11.11 18.64
N HIS A 286 -8.94 10.97 19.94
CA HIS A 286 -9.17 12.06 20.87
C HIS A 286 -8.05 12.01 21.93
N PRO A 287 -6.99 12.81 21.80
CA PRO A 287 -5.86 12.77 22.73
C PRO A 287 -6.21 13.36 24.10
N GLN A 288 -5.68 12.75 25.16
CA GLN A 288 -5.77 13.24 26.53
C GLN A 288 -4.58 14.15 26.83
N LYS A 289 -4.81 15.47 26.79
CA LYS A 289 -3.75 16.49 26.94
C LYS A 289 -2.92 16.34 28.22
N GLU A 290 -3.56 15.95 29.32
CA GLU A 290 -2.91 15.77 30.62
C GLU A 290 -1.84 14.67 30.59
N LYS A 291 -2.09 13.58 29.84
CA LYS A 291 -1.18 12.41 29.79
C LYS A 291 -0.13 12.51 28.69
N CYS A 292 -0.38 13.28 27.64
CA CYS A 292 0.55 13.45 26.53
C CYS A 292 0.60 14.91 26.03
N PRO A 293 1.05 15.89 26.83
CA PRO A 293 0.94 17.31 26.49
C PRO A 293 1.75 17.67 25.22
N ALA A 294 2.96 17.14 25.08
CA ALA A 294 3.80 17.39 23.91
C ALA A 294 3.20 16.80 22.62
N GLY A 295 2.81 15.52 22.65
CA GLY A 295 2.17 14.86 21.51
C GLY A 295 0.83 15.49 21.14
N ALA A 296 0.00 15.84 22.13
CA ALA A 296 -1.28 16.51 21.92
C ALA A 296 -1.11 17.91 21.30
N SER A 297 -0.13 18.70 21.75
CA SER A 297 0.17 20.02 21.17
C SER A 297 0.57 19.93 19.70
N VAL A 298 1.40 18.94 19.35
CA VAL A 298 1.75 18.65 17.95
C VAL A 298 0.50 18.24 17.18
N TRP A 299 -0.29 17.29 17.69
CA TRP A 299 -1.52 16.84 17.05
C TRP A 299 -2.52 17.98 16.78
N GLU A 300 -2.65 18.92 17.71
CA GLU A 300 -3.49 20.11 17.53
C GLU A 300 -2.95 21.08 16.48
N SER A 301 -1.63 21.23 16.41
CA SER A 301 -0.98 22.04 15.37
C SER A 301 -1.21 21.49 13.96
N LEU A 302 -1.35 20.16 13.82
CA LEU A 302 -1.60 19.51 12.54
C LEU A 302 -3.06 19.65 12.05
N GLN A 303 -3.98 20.18 12.87
CA GLN A 303 -5.40 20.28 12.52
C GLN A 303 -5.69 21.05 11.23
N GLY A 304 -4.84 22.04 10.91
CA GLY A 304 -4.96 22.87 9.70
C GLY A 304 -4.37 22.23 8.44
N MET A 305 -3.78 21.03 8.54
CA MET A 305 -3.11 20.39 7.41
C MET A 305 -4.08 19.87 6.36
N ARG A 306 -3.84 20.26 5.10
CA ARG A 306 -4.60 19.78 3.95
C ARG A 306 -4.26 18.33 3.56
N SER A 307 -3.02 17.91 3.76
CA SER A 307 -2.54 16.56 3.40
C SER A 307 -1.46 16.11 4.38
N PRO A 308 -1.47 14.83 4.82
CA PRO A 308 -0.39 14.26 5.63
C PRO A 308 0.94 14.29 4.88
N ALA A 309 0.95 14.36 3.55
CA ALA A 309 2.19 14.35 2.75
C ALA A 309 3.12 15.55 3.01
N SER A 310 2.63 16.61 3.67
CA SER A 310 3.46 17.76 4.06
C SER A 310 4.28 17.50 5.33
N VAL A 311 3.96 16.46 6.10
CA VAL A 311 4.77 16.03 7.25
C VAL A 311 6.02 15.32 6.76
N SER A 312 7.16 15.57 7.42
CA SER A 312 8.39 14.87 7.10
C SER A 312 8.23 13.33 7.20
N PRO A 313 8.70 12.56 6.20
CA PRO A 313 8.58 11.10 6.21
C PRO A 313 9.20 10.45 7.45
N GLY A 314 8.52 9.43 7.97
CA GLY A 314 8.98 8.67 9.13
C GLY A 314 8.78 9.38 10.47
N ALA A 315 8.27 10.61 10.50
CA ALA A 315 8.10 11.33 11.75
C ALA A 315 7.10 10.63 12.70
N VAL A 316 7.45 10.56 13.99
CA VAL A 316 6.73 9.83 15.03
C VAL A 316 6.02 10.79 15.97
N ILE A 317 4.75 10.51 16.28
CA ILE A 317 3.96 11.19 17.31
C ILE A 317 3.38 10.13 18.24
N SER A 318 3.60 10.28 19.52
CA SER A 318 3.06 9.40 20.56
C SER A 318 1.95 10.11 21.31
N LEU A 319 0.81 9.43 21.45
CA LEU A 319 -0.41 9.97 22.02
C LEU A 319 -1.01 8.98 23.03
N VAL A 320 -1.63 9.50 24.08
CA VAL A 320 -2.54 8.74 24.92
C VAL A 320 -3.95 9.20 24.57
N VAL A 321 -4.78 8.30 24.06
CA VAL A 321 -6.03 8.63 23.38
C VAL A 321 -7.23 7.97 24.06
N ASP A 322 -8.41 8.55 23.91
CA ASP A 322 -9.62 7.91 24.40
C ASP A 322 -9.92 6.61 23.65
N ASP A 323 -10.46 5.59 24.32
CA ASP A 323 -10.91 4.36 23.68
C ASP A 323 -11.95 4.71 22.58
N PRO A 324 -11.71 4.32 21.32
CA PRO A 324 -12.57 4.70 20.20
C PRO A 324 -14.00 4.14 20.30
N ARG A 325 -14.27 3.19 21.21
CA ARG A 325 -15.62 2.69 21.51
C ARG A 325 -16.49 3.72 22.22
N LEU A 326 -15.90 4.63 22.99
CA LEU A 326 -16.63 5.66 23.75
C LEU A 326 -17.24 6.72 22.83
N THR A 327 -16.59 7.00 21.71
CA THR A 327 -17.03 7.99 20.71
C THR A 327 -17.67 7.34 19.48
N PHE A 328 -17.94 6.03 19.53
CA PHE A 328 -18.51 5.29 18.40
C PHE A 328 -20.04 5.48 18.30
N PRO A 329 -20.61 5.72 17.09
CA PRO A 329 -19.93 5.97 15.83
C PRO A 329 -19.43 7.43 15.72
N PRO A 330 -18.35 7.68 14.96
CA PRO A 330 -17.84 9.04 14.76
C PRO A 330 -18.90 9.96 14.14
N LYS A 331 -19.12 11.12 14.79
CA LYS A 331 -20.24 12.05 14.50
C LYS A 331 -20.17 12.70 13.10
N HIS A 332 -19.00 12.74 12.45
CA HIS A 332 -18.74 13.59 11.27
C HIS A 332 -18.30 12.86 9.99
N TRP A 333 -18.68 11.60 9.79
CA TRP A 333 -18.27 10.74 8.67
C TRP A 333 -18.54 11.27 7.23
N ARG A 334 -19.18 12.44 7.05
CA ARG A 334 -19.37 13.12 5.75
C ARG A 334 -18.94 14.58 5.68
N LYS A 335 -18.63 15.24 6.81
CA LYS A 335 -18.21 16.65 6.80
C LYS A 335 -16.70 16.69 6.85
N VAL A 336 -16.08 17.05 5.72
CA VAL A 336 -14.70 17.54 5.74
C VAL A 336 -14.75 18.84 6.53
N PRO A 337 -14.05 18.97 7.68
CA PRO A 337 -14.01 20.23 8.41
C PRO A 337 -13.55 21.35 7.47
N SER A 338 -14.17 22.53 7.54
CA SER A 338 -13.60 23.70 6.88
C SER A 338 -12.21 23.93 7.47
N ILE A 339 -11.19 23.90 6.63
CA ILE A 339 -9.82 24.12 7.06
C ILE A 339 -9.70 25.62 7.33
N ASP A 340 -9.54 26.01 8.60
CA ASP A 340 -9.08 27.35 8.93
C ASP A 340 -7.66 27.50 8.38
N LYS A 341 -7.52 28.34 7.35
CA LYS A 341 -6.29 28.49 6.56
C LYS A 341 -5.11 29.07 7.36
N THR A 342 -5.31 29.47 8.61
CA THR A 342 -4.42 30.37 9.35
C THR A 342 -3.56 29.71 10.43
N ARG A 343 -3.67 28.38 10.68
CA ARG A 343 -3.02 27.74 11.85
C ARG A 343 -1.88 26.76 11.60
N ALA A 344 -1.64 26.33 10.37
CA ALA A 344 -0.54 25.38 10.10
C ALA A 344 0.80 26.13 9.99
N THR A 345 1.46 26.41 11.11
CA THR A 345 2.80 27.00 11.14
C THR A 345 3.80 25.99 10.57
N ALA A 346 4.47 26.35 9.47
CA ALA A 346 5.43 25.49 8.78
C ALA A 346 6.54 24.95 9.70
N GLY A 347 6.91 25.69 10.76
CA GLY A 347 7.87 25.25 11.78
C GLY A 347 7.45 23.96 12.51
N ASN A 348 6.16 23.81 12.82
CA ASN A 348 5.62 22.65 13.52
C ASN A 348 5.47 21.42 12.63
N CYS A 349 5.69 21.49 11.32
CA CYS A 349 5.66 20.32 10.43
C CYS A 349 7.05 19.72 10.17
N LEU A 350 8.11 20.46 10.51
CA LEU A 350 9.51 20.13 10.22
C LEU A 350 10.33 19.79 11.48
N LEU A 351 9.99 20.38 12.63
CA LEU A 351 10.72 20.25 13.89
C LEU A 351 9.74 19.91 15.03
N TRP A 352 9.66 18.62 15.39
CA TRP A 352 8.91 18.19 16.58
C TRP A 352 9.85 18.04 17.77
N SER A 353 9.33 18.29 18.97
CA SER A 353 10.06 18.04 20.21
C SER A 353 10.35 16.54 20.36
N THR A 354 11.49 16.17 20.97
CA THR A 354 11.80 14.77 21.31
C THR A 354 10.69 14.16 22.16
N ARG A 355 10.14 14.95 23.09
CA ARG A 355 9.04 14.58 23.99
C ARG A 355 7.74 14.23 23.27
N ALA A 356 7.54 14.66 22.02
CA ALA A 356 6.35 14.28 21.26
C ALA A 356 6.39 12.82 20.79
N ALA A 357 7.56 12.18 20.75
CA ALA A 357 7.72 10.77 20.38
C ALA A 357 7.72 9.84 21.60
N ASP A 358 7.72 10.39 22.82
CA ASP A 358 7.76 9.62 24.07
C ASP A 358 6.45 8.86 24.30
N SER A 359 6.56 7.55 24.52
CA SER A 359 5.40 6.65 24.52
C SER A 359 5.45 5.66 25.66
N SER A 360 4.39 5.68 26.47
CA SER A 360 4.10 4.63 27.46
C SER A 360 3.68 3.29 26.84
N LEU A 361 3.54 3.22 25.50
CA LEU A 361 3.27 1.96 24.80
C LEU A 361 4.40 0.96 25.02
N TRP A 362 5.64 1.43 25.01
CA TRP A 362 6.85 0.61 25.02
C TRP A 362 7.14 0.03 26.41
N THR A 363 6.87 0.79 27.47
CA THR A 363 7.02 0.37 28.88
C THR A 363 5.91 -0.58 29.34
N ARG A 364 4.65 -0.34 28.96
CA ARG A 364 3.50 -1.17 29.37
C ARG A 364 3.49 -2.60 28.84
N LEU A 365 4.36 -2.93 27.89
CA LEU A 365 4.51 -4.31 27.39
C LEU A 365 5.12 -5.21 28.47
N GLU A 366 6.04 -4.69 29.29
CA GLU A 366 6.67 -5.43 30.39
C GLU A 366 5.64 -5.77 31.48
N ASP A 367 4.82 -4.79 31.88
CA ASP A 367 3.75 -4.98 32.88
C ASP A 367 2.70 -6.01 32.43
N ARG A 368 2.41 -6.08 31.12
CA ARG A 368 1.46 -7.06 30.56
C ARG A 368 2.01 -8.47 30.51
N GLN A 369 3.33 -8.64 30.33
CA GLN A 369 3.97 -9.95 30.44
C GLN A 369 3.93 -10.46 31.89
N ALA A 370 4.01 -9.56 32.88
CA ALA A 370 3.79 -9.90 34.29
C ALA A 370 2.30 -10.16 34.63
N ALA A 371 1.36 -9.54 33.91
CA ALA A 371 -0.08 -9.61 34.18
C ALA A 371 -0.86 -10.66 33.36
N SER A 372 -0.20 -11.57 32.63
CA SER A 372 -0.84 -12.57 31.75
C SER A 372 -1.65 -13.66 32.48
N GLY A 373 -2.05 -13.44 33.72
CA GLY A 373 -2.87 -14.32 34.56
C GLY A 373 -4.34 -13.93 34.73
N GLN A 374 -4.81 -12.76 34.25
CA GLN A 374 -6.21 -12.37 34.44
C GLN A 374 -6.86 -11.73 33.21
N GLY A 375 -8.00 -12.29 32.82
CA GLY A 375 -8.86 -11.78 31.76
C GLY A 375 -9.81 -10.67 32.24
N GLU A 376 -10.32 -9.94 31.24
CA GLU A 376 -11.51 -9.07 31.21
C GLU A 376 -11.61 -7.84 32.15
N GLY A 377 -11.54 -6.63 31.55
CA GLY A 377 -12.28 -5.41 31.94
C GLY A 377 -11.69 -4.55 33.08
N GLY A 378 -10.95 -3.47 32.80
CA GLY A 378 -11.46 -2.10 32.60
C GLY A 378 -10.87 -1.12 33.65
N PRO A 379 -11.22 0.17 33.68
CA PRO A 379 -11.01 1.25 32.72
C PRO A 379 -9.79 2.13 33.10
N SER A 380 -8.85 2.31 32.21
CA SER A 380 -8.55 3.70 31.87
C SER A 380 -9.10 3.86 30.48
N GLY A 381 -9.98 4.83 30.25
CA GLY A 381 -10.45 5.14 28.90
C GLY A 381 -9.31 5.58 27.97
N SER A 382 -8.04 5.33 28.33
CA SER A 382 -6.81 5.89 27.81
C SER A 382 -5.97 4.78 27.18
N VAL A 383 -5.75 4.85 25.89
CA VAL A 383 -4.98 3.91 25.09
C VAL A 383 -3.71 4.61 24.60
N PRO A 384 -2.51 4.09 24.88
CA PRO A 384 -1.29 4.62 24.27
C PRO A 384 -1.24 4.18 22.81
N VAL A 385 -0.99 5.14 21.92
CA VAL A 385 -0.96 4.96 20.47
C VAL A 385 0.24 5.72 19.91
N VAL A 386 0.98 5.08 19.00
CA VAL A 386 2.06 5.72 18.26
C VAL A 386 1.62 5.91 16.81
N LEU A 387 1.72 7.13 16.31
CA LEU A 387 1.45 7.51 14.93
C LEU A 387 2.76 7.72 14.20
N VAL A 388 2.97 6.97 13.12
CA VAL A 388 4.18 7.09 12.30
C VAL A 388 3.78 7.60 10.92
N GLN A 389 4.32 8.75 10.53
CA GLN A 389 4.13 9.28 9.19
C GLN A 389 4.78 8.36 8.16
N GLN A 390 4.02 7.96 7.15
CA GLN A 390 4.50 7.02 6.15
C GLN A 390 5.61 7.59 5.29
N LYS A 391 6.52 6.70 4.88
CA LYS A 391 7.54 7.02 3.89
C LYS A 391 6.88 7.30 2.55
N THR A 392 7.31 8.39 1.95
CA THR A 392 6.89 8.78 0.61
C THR A 392 8.14 9.06 -0.20
N ASN A 393 8.15 8.66 -1.47
CA ASN A 393 9.25 9.00 -2.34
C ASN A 393 9.20 10.50 -2.62
N LEU A 394 9.93 11.28 -1.81
CA LEU A 394 10.19 12.71 -2.02
C LEU A 394 11.18 12.95 -3.18
N ARG A 395 11.37 11.99 -4.10
CA ARG A 395 12.19 12.16 -5.31
C ARG A 395 11.47 13.12 -6.26
N GLY A 396 11.73 14.38 -5.98
CA GLY A 396 11.15 15.59 -6.52
C GLY A 396 11.53 16.66 -5.50
N GLY A 397 12.83 16.93 -5.40
CA GLY A 397 13.37 17.88 -4.44
C GLY A 397 12.63 19.21 -4.50
N PHE A 398 12.67 19.95 -3.41
CA PHE A 398 12.40 21.38 -3.39
C PHE A 398 13.46 22.11 -4.24
N GLY A 399 13.43 21.92 -5.55
CA GLY A 399 14.11 22.75 -6.52
C GLY A 399 13.25 24.00 -6.70
N SER A 400 13.60 25.06 -5.99
CA SER A 400 13.20 26.42 -6.35
C SER A 400 13.79 26.71 -7.74
N GLY A 401 13.01 26.47 -8.78
CA GLY A 401 13.39 26.72 -10.15
C GLY A 401 12.13 26.97 -10.96
N ARG A 402 11.80 28.24 -11.17
CA ARG A 402 10.94 28.65 -12.29
C ARG A 402 11.68 28.28 -13.58
N ALA A 403 11.49 27.06 -14.06
CA ALA A 403 11.88 26.67 -15.40
C ALA A 403 10.61 26.27 -16.15
N SER A 404 10.20 27.15 -17.07
CA SER A 404 9.35 26.79 -18.19
C SER A 404 10.06 25.68 -18.98
N GLY A 405 9.53 24.47 -18.95
CA GLY A 405 10.11 23.35 -19.67
C GLY A 405 9.78 22.04 -18.99
N CYS A 406 9.06 21.17 -19.68
CA CYS A 406 8.68 19.85 -19.24
C CYS A 406 9.92 18.99 -18.89
N SER A 407 10.28 18.87 -17.61
CA SER A 407 11.04 17.71 -17.14
C SER A 407 10.11 16.49 -17.01
N PRO A 408 10.53 15.27 -17.38
CA PRO A 408 9.69 14.05 -17.41
C PRO A 408 9.49 13.42 -16.02
N ALA A 409 9.46 14.22 -14.95
CA ALA A 409 9.03 13.76 -13.63
C ALA A 409 7.49 13.62 -13.65
N GLY A 410 7.02 12.39 -13.84
CA GLY A 410 5.59 12.07 -13.93
C GLY A 410 4.75 12.55 -12.72
N PRO A 411 3.41 12.48 -12.81
CA PRO A 411 2.51 13.02 -11.78
C PRO A 411 2.83 12.52 -10.37
N ARG A 412 2.85 13.43 -9.40
CA ARG A 412 3.14 13.15 -7.99
C ARG A 412 2.04 12.29 -7.35
N PHE A 413 2.12 10.96 -7.48
CA PHE A 413 1.32 10.05 -6.68
C PHE A 413 1.96 9.89 -5.30
N ASN A 414 1.67 10.86 -4.45
CA ASN A 414 2.04 10.81 -3.05
C ASN A 414 0.78 10.94 -2.19
N PRO A 415 0.05 9.84 -1.93
CA PRO A 415 -1.12 9.88 -1.07
C PRO A 415 -0.80 10.33 0.36
N GLY A 416 0.44 10.12 0.83
CA GLY A 416 0.81 10.26 2.23
C GLY A 416 -0.05 9.39 3.14
N GLY A 417 0.21 9.45 4.44
CA GLY A 417 -0.58 8.69 5.40
C GLY A 417 0.12 8.46 6.71
N TRP A 418 -0.60 7.78 7.59
CA TRP A 418 -0.16 7.47 8.94
C TRP A 418 -0.27 5.96 9.17
N ASP A 419 0.71 5.40 9.87
CA ASP A 419 0.61 4.09 10.47
C ASP A 419 0.28 4.28 11.95
N ILE A 420 -0.75 3.59 12.43
CA ILE A 420 -1.13 3.54 13.84
C ILE A 420 -0.53 2.27 14.42
N ILE A 421 0.31 2.41 15.44
CA ILE A 421 0.79 1.30 16.26
C ILE A 421 0.02 1.34 17.58
N LEU A 422 -0.57 0.20 17.92
CA LEU A 422 -1.43 0.05 19.09
C LEU A 422 -1.20 -1.33 19.73
N PRO A 423 -1.50 -1.49 21.04
CA PRO A 423 -1.36 -2.78 21.71
C PRO A 423 -2.44 -3.75 21.25
N SER A 424 -2.14 -5.04 21.23
CA SER A 424 -3.11 -6.07 20.87
C SER A 424 -4.35 -6.04 21.79
N GLY A 425 -5.48 -6.46 21.22
CA GLY A 425 -6.82 -6.46 21.81
C GLY A 425 -7.71 -5.27 21.38
N LEU A 426 -7.12 -4.21 20.81
CA LEU A 426 -7.84 -2.99 20.42
C LEU A 426 -7.87 -2.75 18.91
N ALA A 427 -7.29 -3.61 18.08
CA ALA A 427 -7.25 -3.38 16.63
C ALA A 427 -8.64 -3.29 16.03
N MET A 428 -9.54 -4.17 16.46
CA MET A 428 -10.90 -4.24 15.91
C MET A 428 -11.76 -3.03 16.26
N SER A 429 -11.57 -2.41 17.44
CA SER A 429 -12.31 -1.19 17.82
C SER A 429 -11.86 0.00 16.98
N PHE A 430 -10.55 0.23 16.85
CA PHE A 430 -10.00 1.24 15.95
C PHE A 430 -10.40 0.99 14.49
N TRP A 431 -10.31 -0.26 14.02
CA TRP A 431 -10.68 -0.63 12.66
C TRP A 431 -12.12 -0.25 12.33
N MET A 432 -13.06 -0.56 13.22
CA MET A 432 -14.47 -0.22 13.01
C MET A 432 -14.71 1.28 13.00
N SER A 433 -14.10 2.04 13.90
CA SER A 433 -14.21 3.50 13.91
C SER A 433 -13.64 4.13 12.64
N LEU A 434 -12.51 3.63 12.13
CA LEU A 434 -11.92 4.08 10.86
C LEU A 434 -12.84 3.79 9.65
N VAL A 435 -13.44 2.60 9.59
CA VAL A 435 -14.40 2.24 8.54
C VAL A 435 -15.62 3.16 8.58
N TYR A 436 -16.15 3.45 9.77
CA TYR A 436 -17.32 4.31 9.94
C TYR A 436 -17.03 5.78 9.66
N ALA A 437 -15.81 6.25 9.95
CA ALA A 437 -15.35 7.59 9.60
C ALA A 437 -15.13 7.79 8.08
N GLY A 438 -15.17 6.72 7.28
CA GLY A 438 -15.10 6.78 5.81
C GLY A 438 -13.86 6.14 5.20
N GLY A 439 -13.01 5.47 6.00
CA GLY A 439 -11.85 4.74 5.52
C GLY A 439 -12.24 3.54 4.66
N ARG A 440 -11.76 3.49 3.42
CA ARG A 440 -12.00 2.35 2.53
C ARG A 440 -11.00 1.24 2.83
N ALA A 441 -11.47 0.11 3.35
CA ALA A 441 -10.61 -1.05 3.58
C ALA A 441 -10.10 -1.68 2.28
N ILE A 442 -8.80 -2.01 2.26
CA ILE A 442 -8.10 -2.63 1.13
C ILE A 442 -7.32 -3.88 1.55
N GLY A 443 -7.09 -4.81 0.62
CA GLY A 443 -6.35 -6.05 0.87
C GLY A 443 -4.86 -5.94 0.53
N LEU A 444 -4.13 -7.05 0.70
CA LEU A 444 -2.70 -7.17 0.41
C LEU A 444 -2.35 -6.79 -1.04
N ARG A 445 -3.12 -7.28 -2.02
CA ARG A 445 -2.87 -6.99 -3.44
C ARG A 445 -2.99 -5.50 -3.75
N ASP A 446 -3.82 -4.80 -2.99
CA ASP A 446 -4.11 -3.39 -3.20
C ASP A 446 -3.04 -2.48 -2.60
N ILE A 447 -2.55 -2.82 -1.40
CA ILE A 447 -1.42 -2.11 -0.79
C ILE A 447 -0.15 -2.29 -1.63
N GLU A 448 0.11 -3.50 -2.12
CA GLU A 448 1.22 -3.76 -3.05
C GLU A 448 1.09 -2.92 -4.32
N PHE A 449 -0.11 -2.79 -4.88
CA PHE A 449 -0.35 -1.93 -6.05
C PHE A 449 -0.08 -0.45 -5.74
N ILE A 450 -0.51 0.05 -4.58
CA ILE A 450 -0.24 1.44 -4.16
C ILE A 450 1.26 1.68 -3.98
N GLN A 451 1.96 0.76 -3.28
CA GLN A 451 3.42 0.83 -3.09
C GLN A 451 4.17 0.74 -4.43
N TRP A 452 3.70 -0.09 -5.35
CA TRP A 452 4.22 -0.20 -6.71
C TRP A 452 4.08 1.12 -7.49
N GLU A 453 2.91 1.77 -7.42
CA GLU A 453 2.68 3.09 -8.03
C GLU A 453 3.60 4.16 -7.42
N GLN A 454 3.76 4.16 -6.09
CA GLN A 454 4.67 5.04 -5.36
C GLN A 454 6.15 4.76 -5.64
N SER A 455 6.50 3.63 -6.25
CA SER A 455 7.88 3.16 -6.44
C SER A 455 8.59 2.83 -5.12
N LEU A 456 7.85 2.40 -4.10
CA LEU A 456 8.40 1.90 -2.83
C LEU A 456 8.87 0.45 -2.95
N PRO A 457 9.86 -0.02 -2.19
CA PRO A 457 10.30 -1.42 -2.26
C PRO A 457 9.15 -2.40 -2.01
N LEU A 458 9.07 -3.45 -2.83
CA LEU A 458 8.10 -4.54 -2.71
C LEU A 458 8.79 -5.82 -2.25
N LEU A 459 8.02 -6.79 -1.76
CA LEU A 459 8.55 -8.12 -1.45
C LEU A 459 9.24 -8.76 -2.66
N SER A 460 8.72 -8.50 -3.86
CA SER A 460 9.28 -8.94 -5.13
C SER A 460 10.65 -8.34 -5.48
N ASP A 461 11.15 -7.36 -4.73
CA ASP A 461 12.43 -6.71 -4.98
C ASP A 461 13.61 -7.39 -4.24
N TYR A 462 13.36 -8.47 -3.51
CA TYR A 462 14.34 -9.15 -2.66
C TYR A 462 14.61 -10.63 -3.04
N PRO A 463 14.89 -10.97 -4.32
CA PRO A 463 15.16 -12.35 -4.73
C PRO A 463 16.56 -12.85 -4.33
N ASP A 464 17.45 -11.98 -3.87
CA ASP A 464 18.76 -12.28 -3.29
C ASP A 464 18.68 -12.81 -1.85
N THR A 465 17.53 -12.65 -1.19
CA THR A 465 17.29 -13.22 0.13
C THR A 465 16.88 -14.69 0.02
N PRO A 466 17.34 -15.60 0.91
CA PRO A 466 16.94 -17.01 0.87
C PRO A 466 15.41 -17.21 0.92
N ASN A 467 14.73 -16.44 1.78
CA ASN A 467 13.27 -16.50 1.90
C ASN A 467 12.55 -15.87 0.70
N GLY A 468 13.15 -14.87 0.06
CA GLY A 468 12.63 -14.29 -1.18
C GLY A 468 12.71 -15.28 -2.33
N LEU A 469 13.84 -15.97 -2.50
CA LEU A 469 14.02 -17.00 -3.53
C LEU A 469 13.00 -18.13 -3.37
N THR A 470 12.88 -18.70 -2.16
CA THR A 470 11.89 -19.75 -1.87
C THR A 470 10.45 -19.28 -2.10
N HIS A 471 10.15 -18.02 -1.77
CA HIS A 471 8.85 -17.42 -2.08
C HIS A 471 8.58 -17.36 -3.59
N PHE A 472 9.55 -16.92 -4.39
CA PHE A 472 9.43 -16.90 -5.85
C PHE A 472 9.28 -18.29 -6.46
N GLU A 473 10.02 -19.28 -5.96
CA GLU A 473 9.84 -20.67 -6.36
C GLU A 473 8.44 -21.18 -6.06
N GLN A 474 7.90 -20.87 -4.87
CA GLN A 474 6.54 -21.25 -4.51
C GLN A 474 5.51 -20.63 -5.44
N LEU A 475 5.64 -19.34 -5.76
CA LEU A 475 4.80 -18.66 -6.75
C LEU A 475 4.93 -19.30 -8.14
N GLY A 476 6.15 -19.68 -8.54
CA GLY A 476 6.43 -20.38 -9.79
C GLY A 476 5.76 -21.74 -9.86
N ARG A 477 5.84 -22.55 -8.79
CA ARG A 477 5.17 -23.85 -8.69
C ARG A 477 3.65 -23.71 -8.80
N GLN A 478 3.06 -22.71 -8.14
CA GLN A 478 1.62 -22.42 -8.26
C GLN A 478 1.24 -21.99 -9.69
N ALA A 479 2.05 -21.15 -10.34
CA ALA A 479 1.82 -20.74 -11.71
C ALA A 479 1.93 -21.92 -12.69
N LYS A 480 2.89 -22.83 -12.48
CA LYS A 480 3.05 -24.06 -13.25
C LYS A 480 1.86 -25.01 -13.06
N GLN A 481 1.42 -25.23 -11.82
CA GLN A 481 0.21 -26.02 -11.55
C GLN A 481 -1.01 -25.45 -12.29
N HIS A 482 -1.19 -24.12 -12.25
CA HIS A 482 -2.29 -23.48 -12.97
C HIS A 482 -2.16 -23.58 -14.50
N TYR A 483 -0.93 -23.61 -15.02
CA TYR A 483 -0.65 -23.88 -16.42
C TYR A 483 -0.94 -25.34 -16.81
N ASP A 484 -0.65 -26.29 -15.94
CA ASP A 484 -0.87 -27.73 -16.16
C ASP A 484 -2.34 -28.14 -16.05
N ILE A 485 -3.14 -27.42 -15.27
CA ILE A 485 -4.61 -27.59 -15.22
C ILE A 485 -5.26 -27.25 -16.57
N ARG A 486 -4.65 -26.36 -17.37
CA ARG A 486 -5.21 -25.97 -18.66
C ARG A 486 -4.90 -27.05 -19.71
N PRO A 487 -5.88 -27.44 -20.54
CA PRO A 487 -5.63 -28.40 -21.61
C PRO A 487 -4.62 -27.83 -22.63
N PRO A 488 -3.88 -28.69 -23.37
CA PRO A 488 -2.82 -28.26 -24.28
C PRO A 488 -3.21 -27.16 -25.28
N SER A 489 -4.45 -27.19 -25.81
CA SER A 489 -4.96 -26.20 -26.77
C SER A 489 -5.39 -24.86 -26.14
N LYS A 490 -5.41 -24.75 -24.81
CA LYS A 490 -5.82 -23.54 -24.06
C LYS A 490 -4.68 -22.92 -23.26
N ARG A 491 -3.45 -23.43 -23.41
CA ARG A 491 -2.25 -22.91 -22.75
C ARG A 491 -1.20 -22.50 -23.78
N PRO A 492 -0.43 -21.43 -23.52
CA PRO A 492 0.62 -21.00 -24.44
C PRO A 492 1.73 -22.06 -24.55
N ASN A 493 2.29 -22.24 -25.75
CA ASN A 493 3.44 -23.12 -25.94
C ASN A 493 4.73 -22.31 -25.75
N TYR A 494 5.33 -22.38 -24.57
CA TYR A 494 6.51 -21.59 -24.21
C TYR A 494 7.77 -21.94 -25.01
N VAL A 495 7.85 -23.16 -25.56
CA VAL A 495 8.96 -23.57 -26.44
C VAL A 495 8.88 -22.79 -27.75
N LYS A 496 7.71 -22.76 -28.39
CA LYS A 496 7.47 -21.97 -29.61
C LYS A 496 7.64 -20.47 -29.36
N LEU A 497 7.23 -20.01 -28.18
CA LEU A 497 7.40 -18.61 -27.79
C LEU A 497 8.84 -18.27 -27.40
N GLN A 498 9.80 -19.19 -27.38
CA GLN A 498 11.18 -18.94 -26.92
C GLN A 498 11.24 -18.26 -25.55
N SER A 499 10.45 -18.76 -24.60
CA SER A 499 10.43 -18.31 -23.21
C SER A 499 11.06 -19.40 -22.34
N SER A 500 12.37 -19.31 -22.09
CA SER A 500 13.14 -20.34 -21.37
C SER A 500 12.66 -20.54 -19.93
N HIS A 501 12.37 -19.45 -19.22
CA HIS A 501 11.95 -19.47 -17.82
C HIS A 501 10.60 -18.77 -17.63
N PRO A 502 9.47 -19.42 -17.99
CA PRO A 502 8.17 -18.76 -18.02
C PRO A 502 7.51 -18.57 -16.65
N PHE A 503 7.94 -19.34 -15.64
CA PHE A 503 7.29 -19.36 -14.32
C PHE A 503 8.06 -18.58 -13.25
N VAL A 504 9.39 -18.68 -13.26
CA VAL A 504 10.30 -18.01 -12.31
C VAL A 504 11.42 -17.35 -13.12
N PRO A 505 11.71 -16.06 -12.92
CA PRO A 505 12.85 -15.42 -13.59
C PRO A 505 14.19 -16.08 -13.22
N ALA A 506 15.04 -16.35 -14.21
CA ALA A 506 16.36 -16.93 -13.97
C ALA A 506 17.40 -15.83 -13.68
N TRP A 507 17.33 -15.22 -12.49
CA TRP A 507 18.30 -14.18 -12.12
C TRP A 507 19.74 -14.68 -12.07
N GLY A 508 19.97 -15.93 -11.66
CA GLY A 508 21.30 -16.53 -11.64
C GLY A 508 21.92 -16.69 -13.02
N SER A 509 21.15 -16.68 -14.11
CA SER A 509 21.73 -16.69 -15.47
C SER A 509 22.20 -15.31 -15.94
N LEU A 510 21.94 -14.25 -15.17
CA LEU A 510 22.32 -12.88 -15.50
C LEU A 510 23.69 -12.51 -14.93
N THR A 511 24.16 -13.25 -13.92
CA THR A 511 25.46 -13.06 -13.26
C THR A 511 26.43 -14.14 -13.68
N GLU A 512 27.71 -13.81 -13.76
CA GLU A 512 28.78 -14.73 -14.15
C GLU A 512 29.03 -15.78 -13.06
N SER A 513 28.91 -15.37 -11.79
CA SER A 513 29.03 -16.25 -10.62
C SER A 513 27.83 -17.18 -10.41
N GLY A 514 26.70 -16.92 -11.08
CA GLY A 514 25.44 -17.61 -10.82
C GLY A 514 24.74 -17.17 -9.51
N THR A 515 25.36 -16.29 -8.73
CA THR A 515 24.81 -15.81 -7.46
C THR A 515 23.91 -14.60 -7.67
N VAL A 516 22.79 -14.54 -6.95
CA VAL A 516 21.83 -13.43 -7.03
C VAL A 516 22.19 -12.42 -5.95
N CYS A 517 22.86 -11.34 -6.32
CA CYS A 517 23.16 -10.20 -5.45
C CYS A 517 22.44 -8.96 -5.98
N VAL A 518 21.69 -8.23 -5.13
CA VAL A 518 21.05 -6.96 -5.54
C VAL A 518 21.72 -5.79 -4.85
N LEU A 519 22.36 -4.94 -5.63
CA LEU A 519 23.06 -3.76 -5.14
C LEU A 519 22.07 -2.60 -4.94
N ARG A 520 22.02 -2.06 -3.71
CA ARG A 520 20.97 -1.10 -3.27
C ARG A 520 21.49 0.27 -2.91
N ASN A 521 22.76 0.37 -2.52
CA ASN A 521 23.37 1.64 -2.13
C ASN A 521 23.60 2.53 -3.36
N LYS A 522 23.02 3.73 -3.35
CA LYS A 522 23.14 4.70 -4.44
C LYS A 522 24.60 4.97 -4.87
N ARG A 523 25.53 5.11 -3.92
CA ARG A 523 26.93 5.43 -4.24
C ARG A 523 27.59 4.29 -5.02
N ASP A 524 27.39 3.07 -4.54
CA ASP A 524 27.96 1.86 -5.12
C ASP A 524 27.33 1.59 -6.51
N ILE A 525 26.02 1.85 -6.69
CA ILE A 525 25.36 1.74 -8.01
C ILE A 525 25.97 2.74 -9.00
N LEU A 526 26.11 4.01 -8.60
CA LEU A 526 26.65 5.05 -9.49
C LEU A 526 28.10 4.75 -9.88
N SER A 527 28.93 4.34 -8.92
CA SER A 527 30.32 3.96 -9.18
C SER A 527 30.42 2.78 -10.16
N ALA A 528 29.53 1.80 -10.06
CA ALA A 528 29.50 0.68 -11.00
C ALA A 528 29.01 1.09 -12.40
N LEU A 529 28.08 2.05 -12.51
CA LEU A 529 27.63 2.57 -13.81
C LEU A 529 28.69 3.41 -14.53
N GLU A 530 29.62 4.02 -13.80
CA GLU A 530 30.69 4.87 -14.35
C GLU A 530 31.93 4.08 -14.81
N GLY A 531 31.96 2.75 -14.63
CA GLY A 531 33.04 1.89 -15.13
C GLY A 531 33.49 0.77 -14.18
N GLY A 532 32.88 0.64 -12.99
CA GLY A 532 33.15 -0.49 -12.11
C GLY A 532 32.52 -1.79 -12.62
N GLU A 533 33.33 -2.80 -12.90
CA GLU A 533 32.79 -4.14 -13.13
C GLU A 533 32.17 -4.67 -11.84
N SER A 534 30.87 -5.00 -11.90
CA SER A 534 30.14 -5.57 -10.77
C SER A 534 29.22 -6.67 -11.27
N ASP A 535 29.42 -7.89 -10.74
CA ASP A 535 28.57 -9.05 -10.98
C ASP A 535 27.32 -9.01 -10.09
N SER A 536 26.62 -7.88 -10.08
CA SER A 536 25.45 -7.63 -9.25
C SER A 536 24.25 -7.18 -10.09
N LEU A 537 23.07 -7.39 -9.55
CA LEU A 537 21.82 -6.92 -10.12
C LEU A 537 21.45 -5.56 -9.56
N VAL A 538 20.74 -4.77 -10.34
CA VAL A 538 20.23 -3.46 -9.93
C VAL A 538 18.73 -3.38 -10.16
N ARG A 539 18.04 -2.66 -9.28
CA ARG A 539 16.61 -2.37 -9.45
C ARG A 539 16.41 -1.41 -10.60
N VAL A 540 15.52 -1.79 -11.52
CA VAL A 540 15.18 -1.00 -12.68
C VAL A 540 13.67 -0.80 -12.77
N SER A 541 13.31 0.31 -13.39
CA SER A 541 11.94 0.60 -13.78
C SER A 541 11.85 0.70 -15.30
N VAL A 542 10.87 0.05 -15.88
CA VAL A 542 10.70 -0.09 -17.33
C VAL A 542 9.39 0.54 -17.73
N ARG A 543 9.40 1.37 -18.77
CA ARG A 543 8.23 2.08 -19.29
C ARG A 543 8.10 1.80 -20.77
N MET A 544 6.90 1.43 -21.20
CA MET A 544 6.62 1.29 -22.64
C MET A 544 6.70 2.65 -23.33
N SER A 545 7.38 2.70 -24.48
CA SER A 545 7.47 3.92 -25.31
C SER A 545 6.24 4.13 -26.18
N GLY A 546 5.53 3.04 -26.54
CA GLY A 546 4.31 3.07 -27.34
C GLY A 546 3.21 2.16 -26.80
N ALA A 547 2.34 1.71 -27.71
CA ALA A 547 1.31 0.73 -27.37
C ALA A 547 1.95 -0.56 -26.83
N GLY A 548 1.30 -1.21 -25.86
CA GLY A 548 1.77 -2.46 -25.31
C GLY A 548 1.25 -2.74 -23.90
N THR A 549 1.71 -3.85 -23.35
CA THR A 549 1.52 -4.24 -21.95
C THR A 549 2.87 -4.67 -21.39
N ILE A 550 3.06 -4.45 -20.09
CA ILE A 550 4.15 -5.06 -19.34
C ILE A 550 3.47 -5.88 -18.25
N GLU A 551 3.79 -7.16 -18.22
CA GLU A 551 3.26 -8.14 -17.27
C GLU A 551 4.35 -8.62 -16.31
N ASP A 552 3.95 -9.33 -15.26
CA ASP A 552 4.89 -9.99 -14.35
C ASP A 552 5.73 -11.02 -15.13
N ARG A 553 7.05 -11.05 -14.87
CA ARG A 553 8.06 -11.93 -15.49
C ARG A 553 8.43 -11.60 -16.93
N CYS A 554 8.08 -10.42 -17.45
CA CYS A 554 8.55 -10.01 -18.78
C CYS A 554 10.08 -10.04 -18.86
N ILE A 555 10.59 -10.42 -20.03
CA ILE A 555 12.02 -10.54 -20.31
C ILE A 555 12.49 -9.21 -20.89
N ILE A 556 13.62 -8.71 -20.39
CA ILE A 556 14.29 -7.49 -20.86
C ILE A 556 15.52 -7.91 -21.67
N TYR A 557 15.59 -7.44 -22.90
CA TYR A 557 16.68 -7.71 -23.83
C TYR A 557 17.50 -6.45 -24.11
N ARG A 558 18.79 -6.67 -24.38
CA ARG A 558 19.67 -5.66 -24.95
C ARG A 558 19.23 -5.37 -26.39
N PRO A 559 19.11 -4.09 -26.80
CA PRO A 559 18.81 -3.75 -28.19
C PRO A 559 20.06 -3.89 -29.06
N ASP A 560 19.90 -4.47 -30.25
CA ASP A 560 20.95 -4.51 -31.27
C ASP A 560 21.01 -3.19 -32.06
N ALA A 561 22.08 -2.94 -32.81
CA ALA A 561 22.20 -1.75 -33.66
C ALA A 561 21.04 -1.59 -34.68
N SER A 562 20.49 -2.71 -35.17
CA SER A 562 19.30 -2.69 -36.04
C SER A 562 18.03 -2.28 -35.30
N ASP A 563 17.91 -2.71 -34.03
CA ASP A 563 16.77 -2.37 -33.21
C ASP A 563 16.82 -0.88 -32.86
N LEU A 564 18.00 -0.33 -32.53
CA LEU A 564 18.21 1.09 -32.29
C LEU A 564 17.86 1.96 -33.51
N LYS A 565 18.25 1.54 -34.72
CA LYS A 565 17.82 2.20 -35.97
C LYS A 565 16.30 2.16 -36.15
N SER A 566 15.65 1.06 -35.81
CA SER A 566 14.20 0.90 -35.89
C SER A 566 13.47 1.77 -34.87
N ILE A 567 13.99 1.83 -33.64
CA ILE A 567 13.49 2.67 -32.55
C ILE A 567 13.60 4.15 -32.94
N ALA A 568 14.74 4.58 -33.48
CA ALA A 568 14.94 5.96 -33.93
C ALA A 568 13.94 6.37 -35.02
N LYS A 569 13.61 5.45 -35.95
CA LYS A 569 12.61 5.71 -36.99
C LYS A 569 11.17 5.71 -36.46
N ARG A 570 10.80 4.74 -35.61
CA ARG A 570 9.43 4.52 -35.13
C ARG A 570 9.42 3.91 -33.73
N PRO A 571 9.56 4.72 -32.66
CA PRO A 571 9.71 4.22 -31.29
C PRO A 571 8.43 3.59 -30.72
N THR A 572 7.27 3.85 -31.34
CA THR A 572 5.96 3.41 -30.86
C THR A 572 5.41 2.17 -31.57
N LYS A 573 6.05 1.74 -32.67
CA LYS A 573 5.65 0.55 -33.42
C LYS A 573 6.39 -0.69 -32.93
N TRP A 574 5.82 -1.84 -33.27
CA TRP A 574 6.41 -3.15 -33.05
C TRP A 574 7.75 -3.26 -33.76
N ILE A 575 8.73 -3.88 -33.11
CA ILE A 575 9.98 -4.30 -33.74
C ILE A 575 9.70 -5.68 -34.33
N GLU A 576 10.19 -5.98 -35.54
CA GLU A 576 9.96 -7.25 -36.24
C GLU A 576 10.21 -8.49 -35.36
N GLU A 577 9.47 -9.56 -35.68
CA GLU A 577 9.26 -10.75 -34.85
C GLU A 577 10.52 -11.45 -34.31
N VAL A 578 10.35 -12.06 -33.14
CA VAL A 578 11.35 -12.83 -32.39
C VAL A 578 11.91 -14.01 -33.17
N GLU A 579 11.19 -14.55 -34.16
CA GLU A 579 11.51 -15.84 -34.80
C GLU A 579 12.89 -15.89 -35.48
N LYS A 580 13.56 -14.75 -35.73
CA LYS A 580 14.84 -14.72 -36.47
C LYS A 580 16.07 -14.23 -35.70
N LYS A 581 15.94 -13.64 -34.50
CA LYS A 581 17.10 -13.04 -33.79
C LYS A 581 17.22 -13.48 -32.33
N LYS A 582 18.34 -14.15 -32.01
CA LYS A 582 18.73 -14.52 -30.64
C LYS A 582 19.25 -13.28 -29.91
N ARG A 583 18.38 -12.59 -29.17
CA ARG A 583 18.74 -11.40 -28.38
C ARG A 583 19.30 -11.79 -27.01
N ARG A 584 20.25 -11.00 -26.51
CA ARG A 584 20.82 -11.19 -25.17
C ARG A 584 19.85 -10.70 -24.09
N VAL A 585 19.53 -11.57 -23.12
CA VAL A 585 18.71 -11.23 -21.96
C VAL A 585 19.57 -10.47 -20.96
N ILE A 586 19.09 -9.32 -20.49
CA ILE A 586 19.78 -8.47 -19.52
C ILE A 586 19.04 -8.37 -18.18
N GLY A 587 17.78 -8.78 -18.13
CA GLY A 587 16.98 -8.70 -16.92
C GLY A 587 15.55 -9.21 -17.07
N TYR A 588 14.81 -9.10 -15.97
CA TYR A 588 13.41 -9.53 -15.89
C TYR A 588 12.59 -8.51 -15.10
N VAL A 589 11.33 -8.35 -15.50
CA VAL A 589 10.33 -7.57 -14.77
C VAL A 589 9.73 -8.45 -13.68
N ASN A 590 9.86 -8.06 -12.42
CA ASN A 590 9.27 -8.79 -11.29
C ASN A 590 7.78 -8.45 -11.15
N LYS A 591 7.44 -7.16 -11.29
CA LYS A 591 6.07 -6.67 -11.22
C LYS A 591 5.72 -5.72 -12.37
N GLY A 592 4.80 -6.13 -13.24
CA GLY A 592 4.34 -5.39 -14.42
C GLY A 592 2.82 -5.16 -14.40
N ALA A 593 2.40 -3.92 -14.64
CA ALA A 593 0.99 -3.58 -14.77
C ALA A 593 0.79 -2.25 -15.53
N TYR A 594 -0.47 -1.90 -15.79
CA TYR A 594 -0.80 -0.56 -16.24
C TYR A 594 -0.76 0.42 -15.06
N SER A 595 0.06 1.47 -15.15
CA SER A 595 0.14 2.51 -14.13
C SER A 595 -0.94 3.57 -14.35
N TYR A 596 -1.82 3.76 -13.37
CA TYR A 596 -2.83 4.82 -13.39
C TYR A 596 -2.21 6.20 -13.18
N VAL A 597 -1.07 6.27 -12.51
CA VAL A 597 -0.33 7.51 -12.26
C VAL A 597 0.34 7.99 -13.54
N ARG A 598 1.01 7.07 -14.24
CA ARG A 598 1.80 7.39 -15.44
C ARG A 598 0.97 7.36 -16.72
N GLY A 599 -0.22 6.76 -16.70
CA GLY A 599 -1.08 6.62 -17.88
C GLY A 599 -0.51 5.71 -18.96
N ARG A 600 0.39 4.79 -18.61
CA ARG A 600 1.05 3.86 -19.52
C ARG A 600 1.46 2.57 -18.82
N PRO A 601 1.74 1.48 -19.56
CA PRO A 601 2.30 0.26 -18.98
C PRO A 601 3.66 0.54 -18.36
N TYR A 602 3.83 0.01 -17.15
CA TYR A 602 4.99 0.20 -16.31
C TYR A 602 5.40 -1.15 -15.72
N GLY A 603 6.70 -1.32 -15.49
CA GLY A 603 7.26 -2.52 -14.86
C GLY A 603 8.38 -2.16 -13.90
N ARG A 604 8.55 -2.98 -12.88
CA ARG A 604 9.70 -2.94 -11.97
C ARG A 604 10.36 -4.30 -11.95
N GLY A 605 11.67 -4.32 -11.97
CA GLY A 605 12.43 -5.55 -12.11
C GLY A 605 13.89 -5.38 -11.77
N LEU A 606 14.67 -6.37 -12.16
CA LEU A 606 16.10 -6.43 -11.94
C LEU A 606 16.82 -6.65 -13.26
N CYS A 607 17.97 -5.99 -13.44
CA CYS A 607 18.88 -6.19 -14.56
C CYS A 607 20.31 -6.38 -14.05
N ALA A 608 21.14 -7.09 -14.82
CA ALA A 608 22.58 -7.14 -14.58
C ALA A 608 23.18 -5.74 -14.72
N LEU A 609 23.92 -5.29 -13.71
CA LEU A 609 24.47 -3.94 -13.65
C LEU A 609 25.50 -3.69 -14.77
N LYS A 610 26.38 -4.68 -15.01
CA LYS A 610 27.35 -4.69 -16.13
C LYS A 610 26.66 -4.45 -17.48
N GLU A 611 25.51 -5.08 -17.71
CA GLU A 611 24.77 -4.93 -18.96
C GLU A 611 24.13 -3.56 -19.12
N VAL A 612 23.62 -2.99 -18.02
CA VAL A 612 22.99 -1.67 -18.01
C VAL A 612 24.00 -0.56 -18.29
N ALA A 613 25.21 -0.65 -17.74
CA ALA A 613 26.29 0.32 -17.98
C ALA A 613 26.62 0.46 -19.48
N GLY A 614 26.55 -0.64 -20.23
CA GLY A 614 26.81 -0.64 -21.66
C GLY A 614 25.63 -0.23 -22.56
N LEU A 615 24.46 0.12 -22.03
CA LEU A 615 23.28 0.45 -22.86
C LEU A 615 23.37 1.86 -23.46
N GLN A 616 22.80 2.03 -24.66
CA GLN A 616 22.67 3.36 -25.26
C GLN A 616 21.66 4.21 -24.46
N ARG A 617 22.11 5.39 -24.04
CA ARG A 617 21.25 6.40 -23.38
C ARG A 617 20.29 7.02 -24.38
N VAL A 618 19.10 7.37 -23.90
CA VAL A 618 18.16 8.25 -24.61
C VAL A 618 18.70 9.67 -24.51
N GLU A 619 18.75 10.41 -25.62
CA GLU A 619 19.25 11.79 -25.62
C GLU A 619 18.53 12.66 -24.57
N GLY A 620 19.31 13.30 -23.69
CA GLY A 620 18.82 14.27 -22.71
C GLY A 620 18.24 13.70 -21.40
N ASP A 621 18.17 12.38 -21.22
CA ASP A 621 17.57 11.75 -20.03
C ASP A 621 18.46 10.61 -19.46
N ASP A 622 18.35 10.35 -18.14
CA ASP A 622 18.91 9.16 -17.45
C ASP A 622 18.10 7.87 -17.78
N LEU A 623 17.75 7.70 -19.05
CA LEU A 623 16.98 6.59 -19.58
C LEU A 623 17.82 5.80 -20.57
N TYR A 624 17.60 4.49 -20.61
CA TYR A 624 18.28 3.57 -21.51
C TYR A 624 17.27 2.89 -22.43
N TRP A 625 17.62 2.74 -23.71
CA TRP A 625 16.79 1.97 -24.63
C TRP A 625 16.90 0.48 -24.34
N VAL A 626 15.76 -0.20 -24.25
CA VAL A 626 15.67 -1.65 -24.07
C VAL A 626 14.53 -2.24 -24.88
N ILE A 627 14.55 -3.57 -25.04
CA ILE A 627 13.47 -4.32 -25.67
C ILE A 627 12.81 -5.19 -24.62
N VAL A 628 11.48 -5.22 -24.60
CA VAL A 628 10.70 -6.02 -23.65
C VAL A 628 9.83 -7.01 -24.41
N LYS A 629 9.72 -8.22 -23.85
CA LYS A 629 8.83 -9.28 -24.33
C LYS A 629 8.04 -9.86 -23.16
N CYS A 630 6.72 -9.97 -23.33
CA CYS A 630 5.89 -10.73 -22.39
C CYS A 630 6.09 -12.23 -22.61
N VAL A 631 6.11 -13.01 -21.53
CA VAL A 631 6.34 -14.46 -21.58
C VAL A 631 5.31 -15.18 -22.45
N ASP A 632 4.06 -14.70 -22.44
CA ASP A 632 2.92 -15.27 -23.16
C ASP A 632 2.76 -14.73 -24.59
N SER A 633 3.66 -13.86 -25.06
CA SER A 633 3.57 -13.21 -26.38
C SER A 633 4.86 -13.35 -27.18
N PRO A 634 4.79 -13.62 -28.50
CA PRO A 634 5.97 -13.62 -29.36
C PRO A 634 6.48 -12.21 -29.65
N VAL A 635 5.70 -11.18 -29.31
CA VAL A 635 5.98 -9.83 -29.77
C VAL A 635 6.92 -9.07 -28.83
N VAL A 636 7.96 -8.50 -29.43
CA VAL A 636 8.91 -7.60 -28.77
C VAL A 636 8.54 -6.14 -28.99
N ARG A 637 8.82 -5.31 -28.01
CA ARG A 637 8.53 -3.88 -28.08
C ARG A 637 9.65 -3.05 -27.46
N ALA A 638 9.84 -1.85 -28.01
CA ALA A 638 10.73 -0.86 -27.43
C ALA A 638 10.19 -0.32 -26.11
N ALA A 639 11.08 -0.17 -25.14
CA ALA A 639 10.80 0.45 -23.86
C ALA A 639 12.00 1.28 -23.41
N THR A 640 11.76 2.17 -22.46
CA THR A 640 12.82 2.89 -21.74
C THR A 640 13.01 2.30 -20.36
N LEU A 641 14.26 2.16 -19.96
CA LEU A 641 14.70 1.65 -18.67
C LEU A 641 15.32 2.78 -17.85
N GLN A 642 14.97 2.86 -16.58
CA GLN A 642 15.56 3.78 -15.61
C GLN A 642 16.08 3.00 -14.42
N VAL A 643 17.32 3.24 -14.01
CA VAL A 643 17.89 2.67 -12.78
C VAL A 643 17.24 3.32 -11.56
N THR A 644 16.78 2.49 -10.62
CA THR A 644 16.13 2.94 -9.38
C THR A 644 17.18 3.08 -8.29
N LEU A 645 17.65 4.32 -8.12
CA LEU A 645 18.67 4.74 -7.16
C LEU A 645 18.11 5.09 -5.77
#